data_AF-A0A267HQV7-F1
#
_entry.id   AF-A0A267HQV7-F1
#
_cell.length_a   1.000
_cell.length_b   1.000
_cell.length_c   1.000
_cell.angle_alpha   90.00
_cell.angle_beta   90.00
_cell.angle_gamma   90.00
#
_symmetry.space_group_name_H-M   'P 1'
#
loop_
_entity.id
_entity.type
_entity.pdbx_description
1 polymer ?
#
loop_
_entity_poly.entity_id
_entity_poly.type
_entity_poly.pdbx_seq_one_letter_code
_entity_poly.pdbx_strand_id
1 'polypeptide(L)'
;MTKKNIVVVGAGYAGVAATKFMAKKLKKDDVEITLIDRHSYHTMMTELHEVAGGRVEPTAIQYDLQRLFARKKNVKLVTDTVVGIDKEQKVVKTQAGSYAFDHLIIGMGGEPNDFGTPGVKEHGFTLWSFEDSVRIREHIEHTVAKAAIEPDATKRKAMLTFVVCGSGFTGIEMIGELVEWKDRLAEDYKLDPNEFTLKVVEAMPTILNMLNRNDANKAVRYLEKKNVELVLNAPIVEVFADHIKLKDGSTIPTHTLIWTAGVKATSDAADFGLEAARGNRLVANEYMEAKGYEDKNIYIIGDLVYYEEQPNTPTPQIVQAAEQTGHCAAANVVSAIKGDGEKHKFKSNYQGFMVSVGSKWGVAELFGKIHLSGFLAIIMKHIVNLKYFFDIRSGYYMFQYMMHEFFHIKDDRNVTRGHSSRYGNVLWSVPLRIFYGLVWFIEAFKKIVGNGEVLKPSTWFGEGSWFTGNSVFPWTWDYAKEAATTASSGAADAVGGASATAATTASSVADAVGGASGAADAATSGGAEAATHAAHFGLSYAYGEEPMAVLDKAPDWFSSIMKVMMPNMDVAMFFQKMMVFVEIGIALCIMAGLFTWLMNGTTIILVAMFCMSGMFYWVNIWFIPVAFALMNGSGRAVGLDRWVIPWIQKKLGGWWYGKPKSLYNQK
;
A
#
# COMPACT_ATOMS: atom_id res chain seq x y z
N MET A 1 39.74 -27.90 21.32
CA MET A 1 40.31 -26.73 20.63
C MET A 1 39.98 -25.51 21.46
N THR A 2 40.84 -24.49 21.48
CA THR A 2 40.52 -23.21 22.13
C THR A 2 39.51 -22.46 21.27
N LYS A 3 38.40 -22.03 21.88
CA LYS A 3 37.36 -21.23 21.24
C LYS A 3 37.95 -20.00 20.55
N LYS A 4 37.64 -19.81 19.26
CA LYS A 4 38.11 -18.67 18.45
C LYS A 4 37.18 -17.47 18.60
N ASN A 5 37.74 -16.29 18.83
CA ASN A 5 37.00 -15.06 19.04
C ASN A 5 37.03 -14.18 17.79
N ILE A 6 35.87 -13.87 17.23
CA ILE A 6 35.71 -12.92 16.14
C ILE A 6 34.99 -11.70 16.69
N VAL A 7 35.56 -10.50 16.52
CA VAL A 7 34.89 -9.25 16.88
C VAL A 7 34.49 -8.52 15.60
N VAL A 8 33.23 -8.12 15.51
CA VAL A 8 32.68 -7.29 14.43
C VAL A 8 32.23 -5.98 15.05
N VAL A 9 32.74 -4.87 14.56
CA VAL A 9 32.38 -3.52 15.00
C VAL A 9 31.48 -2.86 13.96
N GLY A 10 30.29 -2.46 14.39
CA GLY A 10 29.24 -1.86 13.55
C GLY A 10 28.23 -2.89 13.06
N ALA A 11 26.95 -2.64 13.31
CA ALA A 11 25.81 -3.43 12.88
C ALA A 11 25.01 -2.75 11.74
N GLY A 12 25.70 -1.99 10.88
CA GLY A 12 25.17 -1.55 9.60
C GLY A 12 25.07 -2.69 8.57
N TYR A 13 24.80 -2.36 7.29
CA TYR A 13 24.67 -3.35 6.21
C TYR A 13 25.85 -4.33 6.14
N ALA A 14 27.08 -3.80 6.17
CA ALA A 14 28.30 -4.61 6.05
C ALA A 14 28.47 -5.58 7.22
N GLY A 15 28.34 -5.09 8.46
CA GLY A 15 28.55 -5.89 9.67
C GLY A 15 27.45 -6.95 9.90
N VAL A 16 26.18 -6.61 9.61
CA VAL A 16 25.08 -7.59 9.65
C VAL A 16 25.28 -8.69 8.61
N ALA A 17 25.64 -8.33 7.37
CA ALA A 17 25.90 -9.29 6.30
C ALA A 17 27.08 -10.22 6.65
N ALA A 18 28.20 -9.66 7.11
CA ALA A 18 29.37 -10.41 7.55
C ALA A 18 29.03 -11.38 8.69
N THR A 19 28.38 -10.89 9.74
CA THR A 19 28.00 -11.68 10.92
C THR A 19 27.03 -12.81 10.54
N LYS A 20 26.01 -12.54 9.72
CA LYS A 20 25.06 -13.55 9.23
C LYS A 20 25.75 -14.65 8.44
N PHE A 21 26.71 -14.28 7.59
CA PHE A 21 27.49 -15.23 6.80
C PHE A 21 28.35 -16.13 7.70
N MET A 22 29.18 -15.54 8.57
CA MET A 22 30.07 -16.27 9.48
C MET A 22 29.25 -17.16 10.43
N ALA A 23 28.19 -16.63 11.05
CA ALA A 23 27.34 -17.39 11.96
C ALA A 23 26.70 -18.63 11.31
N LYS A 24 26.45 -18.59 10.00
CA LYS A 24 25.97 -19.76 9.24
C LYS A 24 27.10 -20.74 8.95
N LYS A 25 28.23 -20.25 8.44
CA LYS A 25 29.35 -21.07 7.93
C LYS A 25 30.17 -21.73 9.03
N LEU A 26 30.21 -21.10 10.21
CA LEU A 26 30.95 -21.53 11.40
C LEU A 26 30.04 -22.12 12.48
N LYS A 27 28.83 -22.58 12.12
CA LYS A 27 27.84 -23.08 13.08
C LYS A 27 28.31 -24.33 13.85
N LYS A 28 29.21 -25.12 13.25
CA LYS A 28 29.72 -26.39 13.83
C LYS A 28 31.10 -26.24 14.48
N ASP A 29 31.69 -25.06 14.35
CA ASP A 29 33.04 -24.75 14.78
C ASP A 29 32.99 -24.09 16.17
N ASP A 30 34.06 -24.24 16.95
CA ASP A 30 34.16 -23.64 18.30
C ASP A 30 34.55 -22.15 18.20
N VAL A 31 33.57 -21.33 17.80
CA VAL A 31 33.76 -19.90 17.49
C VAL A 31 32.72 -19.07 18.26
N GLU A 32 33.14 -17.93 18.81
CA GLU A 32 32.28 -16.85 19.29
C GLU A 32 32.42 -15.62 18.39
N ILE A 33 31.30 -15.13 17.87
CA ILE A 33 31.24 -13.87 17.12
C ILE A 33 30.62 -12.81 18.04
N THR A 34 31.39 -11.82 18.45
CA THR A 34 30.90 -10.66 19.20
C THR A 34 30.63 -9.51 18.23
N LEU A 35 29.35 -9.20 18.01
CA LEU A 35 28.92 -8.04 17.22
C LEU A 35 28.65 -6.86 18.16
N ILE A 36 29.43 -5.80 18.01
CA ILE A 36 29.39 -4.58 18.82
C ILE A 36 28.80 -3.46 17.98
N ASP A 37 27.76 -2.80 18.49
CA ASP A 37 27.20 -1.58 17.88
C ASP A 37 26.74 -0.60 18.97
N ARG A 38 26.68 0.70 18.66
CA ARG A 38 26.23 1.72 19.61
C ARG A 38 24.72 1.63 19.87
N HIS A 39 23.97 0.99 18.97
CA HIS A 39 22.53 0.74 19.09
C HIS A 39 22.23 -0.75 19.23
N SER A 40 21.07 -1.07 19.81
CA SER A 40 20.55 -2.46 19.89
C SER A 40 19.84 -2.92 18.61
N TYR A 41 19.79 -2.07 17.58
CA TYR A 41 19.07 -2.30 16.33
C TYR A 41 19.96 -2.01 15.11
N HIS A 42 19.64 -2.67 13.99
CA HIS A 42 20.14 -2.33 12.66
C HIS A 42 19.22 -1.28 12.03
N THR A 43 19.80 -0.19 11.53
CA THR A 43 19.06 0.90 10.87
C THR A 43 19.00 0.70 9.35
N MET A 44 17.80 0.81 8.77
CA MET A 44 17.59 0.86 7.32
C MET A 44 17.98 2.23 6.78
N MET A 45 19.27 2.45 6.52
CA MET A 45 19.80 3.77 6.14
C MET A 45 19.18 4.29 4.82
N THR A 46 18.73 3.40 3.95
CA THR A 46 18.09 3.73 2.68
C THR A 46 16.69 4.32 2.82
N GLU A 47 16.14 4.40 4.05
CA GLU A 47 14.78 4.91 4.32
C GLU A 47 14.80 6.09 5.31
N LEU A 48 15.98 6.65 5.60
CA LEU A 48 16.13 7.80 6.51
C LEU A 48 15.31 9.01 6.06
N HIS A 49 15.27 9.29 4.75
CA HIS A 49 14.49 10.40 4.19
C HIS A 49 12.99 10.21 4.40
N GLU A 50 12.51 8.98 4.51
CA GLU A 50 11.09 8.66 4.68
C GLU A 50 10.62 9.01 6.09
N VAL A 51 11.47 8.78 7.10
CA VAL A 51 11.24 9.24 8.48
C VAL A 51 11.37 10.77 8.55
N ALA A 52 12.43 11.33 7.96
CA ALA A 52 12.69 12.77 7.96
C ALA A 52 11.56 13.57 7.29
N GLY A 53 10.96 13.01 6.24
CA GLY A 53 9.82 13.56 5.54
C GLY A 53 8.46 13.20 6.13
N GLY A 54 8.40 12.62 7.33
CA GLY A 54 7.16 12.30 8.03
C GLY A 54 6.25 11.28 7.31
N ARG A 55 6.82 10.44 6.44
CA ARG A 55 6.05 9.42 5.71
C ARG A 55 5.85 8.15 6.53
N VAL A 56 6.91 7.70 7.19
CA VAL A 56 6.92 6.49 8.01
C VAL A 56 7.28 6.84 9.44
N GLU A 57 6.79 6.03 10.38
CA GLU A 57 7.15 6.23 11.79
C GLU A 57 8.60 5.80 12.05
N PRO A 58 9.30 6.44 13.01
CA PRO A 58 10.72 6.16 13.25
C PRO A 58 11.03 4.67 13.51
N THR A 59 10.11 3.94 14.16
CA THR A 59 10.26 2.51 14.45
C THR A 59 10.25 1.61 13.20
N ALA A 60 9.81 2.12 12.04
CA ALA A 60 9.71 1.32 10.81
C ALA A 60 11.08 0.94 10.22
N ILE A 61 12.11 1.74 10.51
CA ILE A 61 13.48 1.57 9.98
C ILE A 61 14.46 0.99 11.00
N GLN A 62 13.97 0.61 12.20
CA GLN A 62 14.76 0.02 13.27
C GLN A 62 14.50 -1.48 13.36
N TYR A 63 15.54 -2.29 13.15
CA TYR A 63 15.45 -3.75 13.23
C TYR A 63 16.26 -4.29 14.38
N ASP A 64 15.59 -4.66 15.47
CA ASP A 64 16.19 -5.25 16.67
C ASP A 64 17.15 -6.40 16.34
N LEU A 65 18.40 -6.23 16.76
CA LEU A 65 19.50 -7.17 16.49
C LEU A 65 19.28 -8.48 17.25
N GLN A 66 18.71 -8.42 18.45
CA GLN A 66 18.46 -9.61 19.26
C GLN A 66 17.52 -10.57 18.53
N ARG A 67 16.43 -10.07 17.97
CA ARG A 67 15.52 -10.85 17.12
C ARG A 67 16.21 -11.35 15.86
N LEU A 68 17.06 -10.54 15.24
CA LEU A 68 17.76 -10.89 14.01
C LEU A 68 18.75 -12.06 14.22
N PHE A 69 19.37 -12.14 15.38
CA PHE A 69 20.39 -13.14 15.73
C PHE A 69 19.96 -14.16 16.79
N ALA A 70 18.72 -14.14 17.30
CA ALA A 70 18.24 -14.99 18.41
C ALA A 70 18.49 -16.50 18.24
N ARG A 71 18.52 -17.01 17.00
CA ARG A 71 18.77 -18.44 16.69
C ARG A 71 20.25 -18.75 16.42
N LYS A 72 21.14 -17.78 16.51
CA LYS A 72 22.59 -17.91 16.26
C LYS A 72 23.33 -18.03 17.59
N LYS A 73 23.46 -19.27 18.07
CA LYS A 73 24.09 -19.59 19.37
C LYS A 73 25.56 -19.14 19.47
N ASN A 74 26.23 -18.96 18.34
CA ASN A 74 27.61 -18.51 18.24
C ASN A 74 27.75 -16.98 18.06
N VAL A 75 26.66 -16.22 18.19
CA VAL A 75 26.69 -14.76 18.11
C VAL A 75 26.34 -14.15 19.46
N LYS A 76 27.21 -13.28 19.95
CA LYS A 76 27.02 -12.43 21.12
C LYS A 76 26.82 -11.00 20.64
N LEU A 77 25.77 -10.35 21.12
CA LEU A 77 25.48 -8.96 20.83
C LEU A 77 25.96 -8.09 21.98
N VAL A 78 26.59 -6.97 21.67
CA VAL A 78 27.05 -5.98 22.63
C VAL A 78 26.58 -4.62 22.14
N THR A 79 25.80 -3.93 22.97
CA THR A 79 25.44 -2.53 22.71
C THR A 79 26.39 -1.64 23.50
N ASP A 80 27.41 -1.12 22.82
CA ASP A 80 28.45 -0.27 23.39
C ASP A 80 29.15 0.54 22.29
N THR A 81 29.75 1.67 22.67
CA THR A 81 30.50 2.53 21.75
C THR A 81 31.98 2.13 21.76
N VAL A 82 32.52 1.78 20.59
CA VAL A 82 33.96 1.52 20.42
C VAL A 82 34.72 2.85 20.47
N VAL A 83 35.77 2.89 21.28
CA VAL A 83 36.62 4.08 21.48
C VAL A 83 38.06 3.86 21.02
N GLY A 84 38.45 2.62 20.74
CA GLY A 84 39.82 2.33 20.31
C GLY A 84 40.08 0.87 20.03
N ILE A 85 41.21 0.61 19.36
CA ILE A 85 41.65 -0.74 19.01
C ILE A 85 43.11 -0.88 19.38
N ASP A 86 43.41 -1.86 20.24
CA ASP A 86 44.76 -2.26 20.58
C ASP A 86 45.18 -3.41 19.65
N LYS A 87 45.94 -3.07 18.61
CA LYS A 87 46.33 -3.99 17.53
C LYS A 87 47.39 -5.00 18.00
N GLU A 88 48.19 -4.63 19.00
CA GLU A 88 49.24 -5.50 19.54
C GLU A 88 48.67 -6.51 20.52
N GLN A 89 47.83 -6.06 21.46
CA GLN A 89 47.16 -6.95 22.41
C GLN A 89 45.94 -7.66 21.78
N LYS A 90 45.55 -7.29 20.56
CA LYS A 90 44.36 -7.77 19.84
C LYS A 90 43.08 -7.61 20.66
N VAL A 91 42.81 -6.38 21.09
CA VAL A 91 41.64 -6.01 21.90
C VAL A 91 40.90 -4.82 21.30
N VAL A 92 39.58 -4.92 21.17
CA VAL A 92 38.70 -3.76 20.92
C VAL A 92 38.30 -3.14 22.26
N LYS A 93 38.53 -1.85 22.42
CA LYS A 93 38.17 -1.07 23.61
C LYS A 93 36.84 -0.37 23.38
N THR A 94 35.93 -0.51 24.31
CA THR A 94 34.63 0.18 24.32
C THR A 94 34.52 1.08 25.55
N GLN A 95 33.44 1.86 25.67
CA GLN A 95 33.23 2.70 26.85
C GLN A 95 33.04 1.87 28.13
N ALA A 96 32.34 0.73 28.05
CA ALA A 96 32.04 -0.09 29.22
C ALA A 96 32.90 -1.36 29.34
N GLY A 97 33.79 -1.66 28.38
CA GLY A 97 34.50 -2.93 28.37
C GLY A 97 35.63 -3.06 27.35
N SER A 98 36.08 -4.30 27.18
CA SER A 98 37.14 -4.67 26.26
C SER A 98 36.94 -6.10 25.76
N TYR A 99 37.19 -6.31 24.47
CA TYR A 99 36.89 -7.57 23.78
C TYR A 99 38.11 -8.05 23.00
N ALA A 100 38.69 -9.18 23.42
CA ALA A 100 39.81 -9.81 22.72
C ALA A 100 39.35 -10.45 21.40
N PHE A 101 40.21 -10.45 20.38
CA PHE A 101 39.91 -11.02 19.08
C PHE A 101 41.07 -11.86 18.51
N ASP A 102 40.71 -12.94 17.81
CA ASP A 102 41.58 -13.62 16.84
C ASP A 102 41.45 -13.00 15.45
N HIS A 103 40.25 -12.53 15.11
CA HIS A 103 39.90 -11.81 13.88
C HIS A 103 39.01 -10.61 14.21
N LEU A 104 39.29 -9.46 13.58
CA LEU A 104 38.56 -8.22 13.79
C LEU A 104 38.01 -7.71 12.46
N ILE A 105 36.72 -7.41 12.40
CA ILE A 105 36.08 -6.75 11.26
C ILE A 105 35.57 -5.38 11.70
N ILE A 106 36.06 -4.31 11.06
CA ILE A 106 35.68 -2.93 11.34
C ILE A 106 34.75 -2.42 10.23
N GLY A 107 33.48 -2.22 10.58
CA GLY A 107 32.40 -1.78 9.69
C GLY A 107 31.59 -0.64 10.29
N MET A 108 32.27 0.39 10.81
CA MET A 108 31.65 1.52 11.52
C MET A 108 30.93 2.53 10.62
N GLY A 109 30.95 2.33 9.30
CA GLY A 109 30.23 3.16 8.34
C GLY A 109 30.89 4.52 8.06
N GLY A 110 30.10 5.44 7.54
CA GLY A 110 30.51 6.81 7.22
C GLY A 110 29.83 7.86 8.09
N GLU A 111 30.13 9.13 7.83
CA GLU A 111 29.46 10.30 8.38
C GLU A 111 29.31 11.38 7.28
N PRO A 112 28.39 12.35 7.44
CA PRO A 112 28.25 13.48 6.53
C PRO A 112 29.54 14.26 6.35
N ASN A 113 29.77 14.78 5.14
CA ASN A 113 30.89 15.68 4.88
C ASN A 113 30.40 17.13 4.70
N ASP A 114 30.67 18.00 5.67
CA ASP A 114 30.37 19.44 5.57
C ASP A 114 31.39 20.21 4.71
N PHE A 115 32.46 19.55 4.26
CA PHE A 115 33.61 20.13 3.56
C PHE A 115 34.27 21.31 4.30
N GLY A 116 34.07 21.42 5.62
CA GLY A 116 34.53 22.56 6.42
C GLY A 116 33.78 23.86 6.14
N THR A 117 32.59 23.79 5.53
CA THR A 117 31.77 24.98 5.24
C THR A 117 31.27 25.60 6.56
N PRO A 118 31.60 26.87 6.85
CA PRO A 118 31.20 27.52 8.10
C PRO A 118 29.68 27.54 8.32
N GLY A 119 29.25 27.26 9.55
CA GLY A 119 27.84 27.31 9.96
C GLY A 119 27.03 26.04 9.70
N VAL A 120 27.55 25.08 8.91
CA VAL A 120 26.81 23.84 8.60
C VAL A 120 26.53 23.02 9.86
N LYS A 121 27.46 22.94 10.80
CA LYS A 121 27.28 22.17 12.04
C LYS A 121 26.29 22.83 13.00
N GLU A 122 26.27 24.16 13.01
CA GLU A 122 25.50 24.98 13.92
C GLU A 122 24.04 25.17 13.45
N HIS A 123 23.83 25.24 12.13
CA HIS A 123 22.56 25.65 11.54
C HIS A 123 22.01 24.67 10.48
N GLY A 124 22.83 23.74 10.00
CA GLY A 124 22.42 22.71 9.04
C GLY A 124 21.94 21.42 9.71
N PHE A 125 21.12 20.67 8.97
CA PHE A 125 20.65 19.35 9.37
C PHE A 125 21.23 18.30 8.43
N THR A 126 22.06 17.41 8.95
CA THR A 126 22.53 16.25 8.19
C THR A 126 21.45 15.18 8.12
N LEU A 127 21.55 14.27 7.13
CA LEU A 127 20.65 13.13 7.00
C LEU A 127 21.46 11.84 6.82
N TRP A 128 22.05 11.35 7.91
CA TRP A 128 22.89 10.15 7.88
C TRP A 128 22.71 9.23 9.09
N SER A 129 21.84 9.58 10.03
CA SER A 129 21.53 8.75 11.19
C SER A 129 20.03 8.71 11.43
N PHE A 130 19.59 7.74 12.24
CA PHE A 130 18.20 7.67 12.68
C PHE A 130 17.81 8.96 13.44
N GLU A 131 18.72 9.42 14.31
CA GLU A 131 18.58 10.61 15.13
C GLU A 131 18.44 11.87 14.26
N ASP A 132 19.24 11.95 13.18
CA ASP A 132 19.13 13.02 12.19
C ASP A 132 17.74 13.08 11.54
N SER A 133 17.20 11.93 11.13
CA SER A 133 15.86 11.87 10.54
C SER A 133 14.78 12.39 11.48
N VAL A 134 14.82 11.97 12.76
CA VAL A 134 13.87 12.44 13.77
C VAL A 134 14.03 13.94 14.00
N ARG A 135 15.27 14.42 14.15
CA ARG A 135 15.58 15.84 14.35
C ARG A 135 15.08 16.71 13.19
N ILE A 136 15.24 16.27 11.95
CA ILE A 136 14.73 16.98 10.76
C ILE A 136 13.21 17.06 10.80
N ARG A 137 12.53 15.94 11.07
CA ARG A 137 11.06 15.89 11.13
C ARG A 137 10.53 16.87 12.17
N GLU A 138 11.05 16.80 13.40
CA GLU A 138 10.65 17.68 14.50
C GLU A 138 10.92 19.16 14.18
N HIS A 139 12.09 19.47 13.61
CA HIS A 139 12.44 20.82 13.19
C HIS A 139 11.46 21.38 12.16
N ILE A 140 11.10 20.60 11.14
CA ILE A 140 10.14 21.02 10.11
C ILE A 140 8.78 21.27 10.73
N GLU A 141 8.25 20.33 11.52
CA GLU A 141 6.95 20.48 12.19
C GLU A 141 6.92 21.74 13.07
N HIS A 142 7.95 21.96 13.87
CA HIS A 142 8.07 23.13 14.74
C HIS A 142 8.23 24.45 13.97
N THR A 143 9.03 24.46 12.91
CA THR A 143 9.25 25.65 12.08
C THR A 143 7.98 26.05 11.34
N VAL A 144 7.22 25.09 10.81
CA VAL A 144 5.92 25.35 10.17
C VAL A 144 4.90 25.85 11.20
N ALA A 145 4.88 25.29 12.40
CA ALA A 145 4.02 25.78 13.49
C ALA A 145 4.29 27.25 13.83
N LYS A 146 5.57 27.65 13.89
CA LYS A 146 5.96 29.06 14.06
C LYS A 146 5.55 29.93 12.87
N ALA A 147 5.76 29.44 11.66
CA ALA A 147 5.39 30.15 10.44
C ALA A 147 3.88 30.44 10.37
N ALA A 148 3.04 29.52 10.86
CA ALA A 148 1.59 29.67 10.88
C ALA A 148 1.09 30.87 11.71
N ILE A 149 1.86 31.29 12.71
CA ILE A 149 1.54 32.43 13.58
C ILE A 149 2.42 33.66 13.31
N GLU A 150 3.30 33.62 12.31
CA GLU A 150 4.21 34.72 11.98
C GLU A 150 3.51 35.79 11.12
N PRO A 151 3.33 37.02 11.64
CA PRO A 151 2.67 38.10 10.90
C PRO A 151 3.54 38.67 9.76
N ASP A 152 4.87 38.66 9.87
CA ASP A 152 5.77 39.15 8.83
C ASP A 152 5.83 38.15 7.67
N ALA A 153 5.24 38.52 6.52
CA ALA A 153 5.18 37.67 5.33
C ALA A 153 6.58 37.26 4.81
N THR A 154 7.60 38.11 4.96
CA THR A 154 8.96 37.80 4.49
C THR A 154 9.60 36.74 5.38
N LYS A 155 9.49 36.88 6.71
CA LYS A 155 9.98 35.88 7.66
C LYS A 155 9.22 34.56 7.54
N ARG A 156 7.89 34.63 7.44
CA ARG A 156 7.04 33.45 7.21
C ARG A 156 7.47 32.70 5.95
N LYS A 157 7.71 33.41 4.84
CA LYS A 157 8.22 32.80 3.61
C LYS A 157 9.59 32.15 3.79
N ALA A 158 10.51 32.77 4.54
CA ALA A 158 11.81 32.16 4.84
C ALA A 158 11.66 30.88 5.69
N MET A 159 10.76 30.87 6.68
CA MET A 159 10.47 29.67 7.49
C MET A 159 9.86 28.53 6.66
N LEU A 160 9.04 28.86 5.66
CA LEU A 160 8.41 27.91 4.75
C LEU A 160 9.24 27.60 3.49
N THR A 161 10.47 28.11 3.42
CA THR A 161 11.44 27.76 2.36
C THR A 161 12.34 26.65 2.86
N PHE A 162 12.21 25.45 2.31
CA PHE A 162 13.05 24.30 2.65
C PHE A 162 14.13 24.11 1.59
N VAL A 163 15.38 24.03 2.03
CA VAL A 163 16.54 23.89 1.14
C VAL A 163 17.21 22.55 1.40
N VAL A 164 17.39 21.75 0.36
CA VAL A 164 18.21 20.54 0.38
C VAL A 164 19.51 20.81 -0.37
N CYS A 165 20.64 20.72 0.32
CA CYS A 165 21.96 20.83 -0.28
C CYS A 165 22.42 19.46 -0.78
N GLY A 166 22.86 19.40 -2.04
CA GLY A 166 23.31 18.19 -2.71
C GLY A 166 22.18 17.51 -3.49
N SER A 167 22.47 17.16 -4.74
CA SER A 167 21.52 16.53 -5.66
C SER A 167 21.89 15.08 -6.00
N GLY A 168 22.60 14.43 -5.07
CA GLY A 168 22.80 12.98 -5.05
C GLY A 168 21.51 12.24 -4.69
N PHE A 169 21.60 10.93 -4.52
CA PHE A 169 20.43 10.08 -4.24
C PHE A 169 19.66 10.56 -3.01
N THR A 170 20.33 10.68 -1.85
CA THR A 170 19.72 11.12 -0.59
C THR A 170 19.02 12.48 -0.70
N GLY A 171 19.64 13.46 -1.37
CA GLY A 171 19.05 14.80 -1.52
C GLY A 171 17.79 14.79 -2.39
N ILE A 172 17.80 14.05 -3.49
CA ILE A 172 16.64 13.93 -4.38
C ILE A 172 15.51 13.10 -3.75
N GLU A 173 15.84 12.09 -2.97
CA GLU A 173 14.84 11.34 -2.19
C GLU A 173 14.21 12.24 -1.12
N MET A 174 15.02 12.99 -0.38
CA MET A 174 14.56 13.92 0.64
C MET A 174 13.64 15.01 0.08
N ILE A 175 14.04 15.68 -1.01
CA ILE A 175 13.16 16.71 -1.62
C ILE A 175 11.86 16.10 -2.13
N GLY A 176 11.90 14.86 -2.61
CA GLY A 176 10.72 14.12 -3.04
C GLY A 176 9.73 13.87 -1.89
N GLU A 177 10.22 13.58 -0.69
CA GLU A 177 9.36 13.47 0.49
C GLU A 177 8.76 14.82 0.90
N LEU A 178 9.53 15.91 0.83
CA LEU A 178 9.04 17.25 1.12
C LEU A 178 7.95 17.71 0.14
N VAL A 179 8.07 17.34 -1.14
CA VAL A 179 7.05 17.60 -2.17
C VAL A 179 5.69 17.02 -1.79
N GLU A 180 5.66 15.82 -1.18
CA GLU A 180 4.41 15.19 -0.75
C GLU A 180 3.96 15.69 0.63
N TRP A 181 4.90 15.99 1.53
CA TRP A 181 4.57 16.36 2.90
C TRP A 181 4.03 17.80 3.04
N LYS A 182 4.47 18.73 2.18
CA LYS A 182 4.06 20.15 2.27
C LYS A 182 2.55 20.36 2.28
N ASP A 183 1.80 19.55 1.52
CA ASP A 183 0.34 19.71 1.41
C ASP A 183 -0.33 19.31 2.72
N ARG A 184 0.19 18.29 3.40
CA ARG A 184 -0.27 17.86 4.73
C ARG A 184 0.10 18.86 5.82
N LEU A 185 1.34 19.36 5.80
CA LEU A 185 1.80 20.42 6.70
C LEU A 185 0.92 21.67 6.57
N ALA A 186 0.61 22.08 5.34
CA ALA A 186 -0.27 23.22 5.08
C ALA A 186 -1.69 22.99 5.64
N GLU A 187 -2.24 21.79 5.48
CA GLU A 187 -3.55 21.43 6.02
C GLU A 187 -3.59 21.44 7.56
N ASP A 188 -2.56 20.89 8.21
CA ASP A 188 -2.48 20.81 9.67
C ASP A 188 -2.35 22.18 10.31
N TYR A 189 -1.51 23.04 9.74
CA TYR A 189 -1.22 24.37 10.25
C TYR A 189 -2.05 25.49 9.61
N LYS A 190 -3.06 25.14 8.78
CA LYS A 190 -3.99 26.08 8.13
C LYS A 190 -3.30 27.14 7.25
N LEU A 191 -2.22 26.75 6.59
CA LEU A 191 -1.45 27.56 5.65
C LEU A 191 -1.88 27.29 4.20
N ASP A 192 -1.55 28.19 3.27
CA ASP A 192 -1.67 27.89 1.84
C ASP A 192 -0.50 26.99 1.40
N PRO A 193 -0.74 25.82 0.77
CA PRO A 193 0.33 24.97 0.26
C PRO A 193 1.27 25.63 -0.76
N ASN A 194 0.89 26.77 -1.33
CA ASN A 194 1.70 27.57 -2.25
C ASN A 194 2.64 28.55 -1.53
N GLU A 195 2.53 28.74 -0.22
CA GLU A 195 3.51 29.52 0.57
C GLU A 195 4.83 28.75 0.76
N PHE A 196 4.79 27.42 0.65
CA PHE A 196 5.97 26.57 0.75
C PHE A 196 6.83 26.66 -0.50
N THR A 197 8.12 26.89 -0.31
CA THR A 197 9.12 26.89 -1.39
C THR A 197 10.10 25.75 -1.16
N LEU A 198 10.30 24.90 -2.17
CA LEU A 198 11.21 23.76 -2.10
C LEU A 198 12.39 24.00 -3.06
N LYS A 199 13.61 23.97 -2.54
CA LYS A 199 14.83 24.19 -3.34
C LYS A 199 15.82 23.05 -3.18
N VAL A 200 16.43 22.64 -4.29
CA VAL A 200 17.65 21.81 -4.28
C VAL A 200 18.80 22.69 -4.72
N VAL A 201 19.83 22.82 -3.88
CA VAL A 201 21.04 23.60 -4.17
C VAL A 201 22.18 22.64 -4.48
N GLU A 202 22.77 22.80 -5.67
CA GLU A 202 23.81 21.92 -6.19
C GLU A 202 24.98 22.76 -6.73
N ALA A 203 26.20 22.37 -6.34
CA ALA A 203 27.42 23.02 -6.79
C ALA A 203 27.73 22.74 -8.27
N MET A 204 27.30 21.58 -8.77
CA MET A 204 27.49 21.13 -10.14
C MET A 204 26.39 21.64 -11.11
N PRO A 205 26.63 21.61 -12.43
CA PRO A 205 25.64 22.02 -13.43
C PRO A 205 24.49 21.04 -13.62
N THR A 206 24.56 19.83 -13.06
CA THR A 206 23.56 18.76 -13.25
C THR A 206 23.34 17.94 -11.99
N ILE A 207 22.14 17.36 -11.87
CA ILE A 207 21.74 16.49 -10.76
C ILE A 207 21.92 15.01 -11.07
N LEU A 208 22.00 14.17 -10.03
CA LEU A 208 22.06 12.70 -10.14
C LEU A 208 23.15 12.23 -11.10
N ASN A 209 24.37 12.73 -10.93
CA ASN A 209 25.49 12.52 -11.86
C ASN A 209 25.95 11.06 -11.99
N MET A 210 25.50 10.18 -11.09
CA MET A 210 25.74 8.73 -11.15
C MET A 210 24.79 8.00 -12.11
N LEU A 211 23.71 8.64 -12.55
CA LEU A 211 22.79 8.08 -13.55
C LEU A 211 23.17 8.56 -14.94
N ASN A 212 22.81 7.79 -15.96
CA ASN A 212 22.85 8.30 -17.33
C ASN A 212 21.99 9.56 -17.48
N ARG A 213 22.34 10.40 -18.46
CA ARG A 213 21.67 11.70 -18.59
C ARG A 213 20.19 11.63 -18.92
N ASN A 214 19.76 10.62 -19.65
CA ASN A 214 18.36 10.47 -20.02
C ASN A 214 17.48 10.22 -18.79
N ASP A 215 17.93 9.38 -17.86
CA ASP A 215 17.17 9.05 -16.65
C ASP A 215 17.16 10.20 -15.65
N ALA A 216 18.31 10.82 -15.40
CA ALA A 216 18.35 11.97 -14.52
C ALA A 216 17.56 13.18 -15.10
N ASN A 217 17.46 13.33 -16.44
CA ASN A 217 16.57 14.34 -17.06
C ASN A 217 15.08 14.02 -16.91
N LYS A 218 14.69 12.76 -16.64
CA LYS A 218 13.31 12.44 -16.23
C LYS A 218 13.04 12.96 -14.82
N ALA A 219 14.02 12.85 -13.92
CA ALA A 219 13.90 13.35 -12.55
C ALA A 219 13.80 14.88 -12.51
N VAL A 220 14.63 15.58 -13.29
CA VAL A 220 14.55 17.05 -13.47
C VAL A 220 13.13 17.48 -13.88
N ARG A 221 12.61 16.92 -14.98
CA ARG A 221 11.26 17.25 -15.47
C ARG A 221 10.17 16.96 -14.44
N TYR A 222 10.33 15.91 -13.64
CA TYR A 222 9.37 15.59 -12.58
C TYR A 222 9.43 16.60 -11.43
N LEU A 223 10.63 16.95 -10.96
CA LEU A 223 10.85 17.95 -9.91
C LEU A 223 10.34 19.34 -10.31
N GLU A 224 10.63 19.78 -11.54
CA GLU A 224 10.11 21.04 -12.10
C GLU A 224 8.58 21.04 -12.17
N LYS A 225 7.98 19.94 -12.64
CA LYS A 225 6.51 19.76 -12.63
C LYS A 225 5.91 19.82 -11.22
N LYS A 226 6.70 19.54 -10.19
CA LYS A 226 6.34 19.62 -8.77
C LYS A 226 6.70 20.96 -8.13
N ASN A 227 7.10 21.95 -8.93
CA ASN A 227 7.51 23.29 -8.49
C ASN A 227 8.70 23.27 -7.51
N VAL A 228 9.61 22.30 -7.68
CA VAL A 228 10.90 22.31 -7.00
C VAL A 228 11.87 23.17 -7.80
N GLU A 229 12.50 24.14 -7.15
CA GLU A 229 13.51 24.98 -7.78
C GLU A 229 14.88 24.31 -7.69
N LEU A 230 15.48 24.03 -8.85
CA LEU A 230 16.83 23.49 -8.95
C LEU A 230 17.82 24.66 -9.11
N VAL A 231 18.56 24.95 -8.04
CA VAL A 231 19.59 25.99 -8.01
C VAL A 231 20.95 25.33 -8.28
N LEU A 232 21.32 25.28 -9.56
CA LEU A 232 22.53 24.60 -10.05
C LEU A 232 23.71 25.57 -10.19
N ASN A 233 24.93 25.05 -10.26
CA ASN A 233 26.16 25.87 -10.27
C ASN A 233 26.25 26.82 -9.06
N ALA A 234 25.70 26.40 -7.92
CA ALA A 234 25.53 27.24 -6.74
C ALA A 234 26.16 26.59 -5.50
N PRO A 235 27.51 26.62 -5.38
CA PRO A 235 28.16 26.14 -4.16
C PRO A 235 27.74 27.02 -2.96
N ILE A 236 27.30 26.38 -1.88
CA ILE A 236 27.07 27.04 -0.58
C ILE A 236 28.45 27.30 0.06
N VAL A 237 28.67 28.53 0.52
CA VAL A 237 29.95 28.94 1.14
C VAL A 237 29.82 29.25 2.63
N GLU A 238 28.62 29.56 3.11
CA GLU A 238 28.37 29.91 4.51
C GLU A 238 26.88 29.67 4.84
N VAL A 239 26.61 29.21 6.06
CA VAL A 239 25.25 28.93 6.55
C VAL A 239 24.99 29.75 7.81
N PHE A 240 23.85 30.45 7.85
CA PHE A 240 23.38 31.19 9.00
C PHE A 240 22.05 30.61 9.50
N ALA A 241 21.54 31.12 10.63
CA ALA A 241 20.30 30.64 11.23
C ALA A 241 19.02 30.92 10.41
N ASP A 242 19.05 31.91 9.52
CA ASP A 242 17.89 32.41 8.75
C ASP A 242 18.14 32.52 7.24
N HIS A 243 19.36 32.21 6.77
CA HIS A 243 19.70 32.19 5.35
C HIS A 243 20.96 31.37 5.07
N ILE A 244 21.15 31.01 3.80
CA ILE A 244 22.41 30.48 3.27
C ILE A 244 23.03 31.46 2.28
N LYS A 245 24.35 31.45 2.18
CA LYS A 245 25.12 32.26 1.25
C LYS A 245 25.77 31.40 0.18
N LEU A 246 25.60 31.81 -1.08
CA LEU A 246 26.14 31.15 -2.24
C LEU A 246 27.45 31.82 -2.69
N LYS A 247 28.26 31.09 -3.45
CA LYS A 247 29.57 31.56 -3.94
C LYS A 247 29.49 32.80 -4.82
N ASP A 248 28.39 32.99 -5.54
CA ASP A 248 28.14 34.17 -6.38
C ASP A 248 27.76 35.43 -5.57
N GLY A 249 27.67 35.31 -4.24
CA GLY A 249 27.30 36.40 -3.32
C GLY A 249 25.80 36.49 -3.05
N SER A 250 24.97 35.73 -3.75
CA SER A 250 23.52 35.69 -3.49
C SER A 250 23.21 34.93 -2.20
N THR A 251 22.03 35.21 -1.64
CA THR A 251 21.55 34.58 -0.41
C THR A 251 20.17 33.97 -0.61
N ILE A 252 19.93 32.82 0.01
CA ILE A 252 18.62 32.17 0.04
C ILE A 252 18.11 32.21 1.48
N PRO A 253 17.05 32.99 1.78
CA PRO A 253 16.42 32.98 3.10
C PRO A 253 15.79 31.62 3.39
N THR A 254 16.18 31.00 4.50
CA THR A 254 15.67 29.70 4.94
C THR A 254 16.03 29.47 6.41
N HIS A 255 15.13 28.82 7.14
CA HIS A 255 15.42 28.29 8.48
C HIS A 255 15.67 26.78 8.46
N THR A 256 15.63 26.15 7.29
CA THR A 256 15.70 24.68 7.13
C THR A 256 16.64 24.34 5.98
N LEU A 257 17.91 24.13 6.31
CA LEU A 257 18.92 23.58 5.41
C LEU A 257 19.17 22.11 5.75
N ILE A 258 18.79 21.20 4.85
CA ILE A 258 19.14 19.78 4.95
C ILE A 258 20.39 19.51 4.11
N TRP A 259 21.49 19.17 4.76
CA TRP A 259 22.79 18.89 4.16
C TRP A 259 22.94 17.41 3.80
N THR A 260 22.91 17.12 2.50
CA THR A 260 23.11 15.76 1.95
C THR A 260 24.31 15.68 1.00
N ALA A 261 25.14 16.73 0.97
CA ALA A 261 26.30 16.80 0.11
C ALA A 261 27.48 16.04 0.74
N GLY A 262 27.86 14.93 0.10
CA GLY A 262 29.10 14.21 0.41
C GLY A 262 29.05 13.35 1.68
N VAL A 263 29.83 12.29 1.64
CA VAL A 263 30.03 11.33 2.73
C VAL A 263 31.53 11.10 2.88
N LYS A 264 31.97 10.88 4.11
CA LYS A 264 33.35 10.50 4.45
C LYS A 264 33.29 9.34 5.46
N ALA A 265 34.42 8.70 5.72
CA ALA A 265 34.48 7.72 6.81
C ALA A 265 34.21 8.38 8.17
N THR A 266 33.66 7.60 9.10
CA THR A 266 33.42 8.08 10.46
C THR A 266 34.71 8.56 11.12
N SER A 267 34.62 9.69 11.81
CA SER A 267 35.71 10.27 12.59
C SER A 267 36.10 9.41 13.80
N ASP A 268 35.19 8.56 14.30
CA ASP A 268 35.44 7.66 15.42
C ASP A 268 36.58 6.65 15.15
N ALA A 269 36.88 6.38 13.88
CA ALA A 269 37.94 5.47 13.47
C ALA A 269 39.29 6.17 13.19
N ALA A 270 39.34 7.51 13.25
CA ALA A 270 40.53 8.29 12.89
C ALA A 270 41.73 7.96 13.80
N ASP A 271 41.46 7.74 15.09
CA ASP A 271 42.49 7.50 16.11
C ASP A 271 42.92 6.04 16.23
N PHE A 272 42.44 5.15 15.34
CA PHE A 272 42.81 3.74 15.37
C PHE A 272 44.22 3.48 14.82
N GLY A 273 44.89 4.52 14.29
CA GLY A 273 46.24 4.43 13.73
C GLY A 273 46.33 3.45 12.56
N LEU A 274 45.31 3.43 11.71
CA LEU A 274 45.25 2.70 10.45
C LEU A 274 45.49 3.70 9.31
N GLU A 275 46.12 3.26 8.21
CA GLU A 275 46.38 4.13 7.07
C GLU A 275 45.06 4.65 6.50
N ALA A 276 44.95 5.98 6.33
CA ALA A 276 43.77 6.64 5.79
C ALA A 276 44.06 7.28 4.43
N ALA A 277 43.07 7.26 3.55
CA ALA A 277 43.10 7.87 2.22
C ALA A 277 41.99 8.93 2.09
N ARG A 278 41.58 9.24 0.85
CA ARG A 278 40.59 10.27 0.55
C ARG A 278 39.30 10.07 1.37
N GLY A 279 38.84 11.15 2.01
CA GLY A 279 37.64 11.13 2.86
C GLY A 279 37.83 10.36 4.17
N ASN A 280 39.06 10.29 4.69
CA ASN A 280 39.45 9.56 5.90
C ASN A 280 39.13 8.06 5.88
N ARG A 281 38.89 7.49 4.69
CA ARG A 281 38.58 6.07 4.52
C ARG A 281 39.85 5.26 4.73
N LEU A 282 39.74 4.14 5.44
CA LEU A 282 40.87 3.32 5.85
C LEU A 282 41.29 2.36 4.74
N VAL A 283 42.58 2.31 4.42
CA VAL A 283 43.12 1.57 3.28
C VAL A 283 43.12 0.08 3.56
N ALA A 284 42.52 -0.69 2.66
CA ALA A 284 42.54 -2.15 2.69
C ALA A 284 43.12 -2.75 1.41
N ASN A 285 43.61 -3.99 1.51
CA ASN A 285 44.06 -4.77 0.35
C ASN A 285 42.88 -5.47 -0.36
N GLU A 286 43.17 -6.24 -1.41
CA GLU A 286 42.16 -6.97 -2.20
C GLU A 286 41.35 -8.03 -1.42
N TYR A 287 41.78 -8.37 -0.21
CA TYR A 287 41.13 -9.32 0.70
C TYR A 287 40.35 -8.62 1.82
N MET A 288 40.25 -7.29 1.75
CA MET A 288 39.69 -6.39 2.77
C MET A 288 40.49 -6.36 4.08
N GLU A 289 41.75 -6.80 4.08
CA GLU A 289 42.64 -6.71 5.24
C GLU A 289 43.20 -5.28 5.35
N ALA A 290 43.31 -4.76 6.57
CA ALA A 290 43.88 -3.45 6.82
C ALA A 290 45.36 -3.42 6.40
N LYS A 291 45.71 -2.45 5.56
CA LYS A 291 47.05 -2.34 4.99
C LYS A 291 48.11 -2.16 6.09
N GLY A 292 49.15 -2.99 6.07
CA GLY A 292 50.21 -3.00 7.08
C GLY A 292 49.88 -3.73 8.38
N TYR A 293 48.69 -4.35 8.48
CA TYR A 293 48.24 -5.13 9.62
C TYR A 293 47.63 -6.48 9.19
N GLU A 294 48.08 -7.01 8.06
CA GLU A 294 47.61 -8.27 7.48
C GLU A 294 47.90 -9.47 8.40
N ASP A 295 49.01 -9.44 9.15
CA ASP A 295 49.40 -10.45 10.14
C ASP A 295 48.52 -10.43 11.41
N LYS A 296 47.80 -9.33 11.64
CA LYS A 296 46.93 -9.13 12.82
C LYS A 296 45.48 -9.58 12.59
N ASN A 297 45.12 -10.03 11.38
CA ASN A 297 43.76 -10.43 10.99
C ASN A 297 42.71 -9.32 11.19
N ILE A 298 43.05 -8.09 10.83
CA ILE A 298 42.16 -6.92 10.89
C ILE A 298 41.59 -6.66 9.50
N TYR A 299 40.27 -6.57 9.40
CA TYR A 299 39.55 -6.33 8.15
C TYR A 299 38.74 -5.03 8.23
N ILE A 300 38.62 -4.32 7.12
CA ILE A 300 37.86 -3.07 7.01
C ILE A 300 36.79 -3.24 5.92
N ILE A 301 35.54 -2.90 6.24
CA ILE A 301 34.39 -3.13 5.36
C ILE A 301 33.43 -1.93 5.36
N GLY A 302 32.46 -1.93 4.44
CA GLY A 302 31.44 -0.87 4.39
C GLY A 302 31.99 0.45 3.88
N ASP A 303 31.33 1.55 4.25
CA ASP A 303 31.71 2.89 3.80
C ASP A 303 33.03 3.40 4.39
N LEU A 304 33.58 2.67 5.37
CA LEU A 304 34.86 2.93 6.03
C LEU A 304 36.05 2.54 5.17
N VAL A 305 35.92 1.51 4.31
CA VAL A 305 37.05 0.97 3.54
C VAL A 305 37.43 1.90 2.40
N TYR A 306 38.71 2.06 2.12
CA TYR A 306 39.24 2.59 0.86
C TYR A 306 39.93 1.44 0.12
N TYR A 307 39.35 1.05 -1.01
CA TYR A 307 39.94 0.05 -1.91
C TYR A 307 39.64 0.45 -3.34
N GLU A 308 40.65 0.38 -4.21
CA GLU A 308 40.54 0.64 -5.64
C GLU A 308 40.65 -0.67 -6.40
N GLU A 309 39.53 -1.18 -6.93
CA GLU A 309 39.57 -2.34 -7.84
C GLU A 309 40.13 -1.94 -9.21
N GLN A 310 39.89 -0.70 -9.62
CA GLN A 310 40.44 -0.07 -10.81
C GLN A 310 41.11 1.26 -10.43
N PRO A 311 42.20 1.67 -11.10
CA PRO A 311 42.90 2.90 -10.78
C PRO A 311 41.96 4.11 -10.70
N ASN A 312 42.08 4.91 -9.63
CA ASN A 312 41.28 6.10 -9.36
C ASN A 312 39.77 5.85 -9.17
N THR A 313 39.35 4.60 -8.98
CA THR A 313 37.95 4.23 -8.77
C THR A 313 37.81 3.52 -7.42
N PRO A 314 37.74 4.28 -6.31
CA PRO A 314 37.53 3.69 -5.00
C PRO A 314 36.13 3.07 -4.93
N THR A 315 35.96 2.06 -4.09
CA THR A 315 34.65 1.44 -3.84
C THR A 315 33.60 2.53 -3.51
N PRO A 316 32.42 2.49 -4.13
CA PRO A 316 31.35 3.44 -3.85
C PRO A 316 30.77 3.21 -2.45
N GLN A 317 30.32 4.29 -1.79
CA GLN A 317 29.65 4.24 -0.49
C GLN A 317 28.15 3.96 -0.68
N ILE A 318 27.84 2.71 -1.03
CA ILE A 318 26.48 2.21 -1.29
C ILE A 318 26.28 0.87 -0.60
N VAL A 319 25.02 0.52 -0.30
CA VAL A 319 24.66 -0.73 0.38
C VAL A 319 25.27 -1.96 -0.28
N GLN A 320 25.22 -2.07 -1.61
CA GLN A 320 25.79 -3.23 -2.31
C GLN A 320 27.30 -3.38 -2.11
N ALA A 321 28.05 -2.27 -2.10
CA ALA A 321 29.47 -2.30 -1.81
C ALA A 321 29.73 -2.66 -0.35
N ALA A 322 28.90 -2.15 0.58
CA ALA A 322 28.99 -2.49 1.99
C ALA A 322 28.76 -3.99 2.23
N GLU A 323 27.73 -4.58 1.64
CA GLU A 323 27.46 -6.02 1.73
C GLU A 323 28.55 -6.87 1.06
N GLN A 324 29.04 -6.47 -0.12
CA GLN A 324 30.05 -7.23 -0.86
C GLN A 324 31.42 -7.22 -0.15
N THR A 325 31.83 -6.07 0.39
CA THR A 325 33.07 -5.96 1.19
C THR A 325 32.95 -6.74 2.50
N GLY A 326 31.79 -6.64 3.17
CA GLY A 326 31.45 -7.47 4.34
C GLY A 326 31.51 -8.96 4.05
N HIS A 327 30.98 -9.40 2.90
CA HIS A 327 31.02 -10.78 2.47
C HIS A 327 32.45 -11.26 2.18
N CYS A 328 33.26 -10.45 1.49
CA CYS A 328 34.65 -10.78 1.19
C CYS A 328 35.47 -10.98 2.47
N ALA A 329 35.43 -10.02 3.41
CA ALA A 329 36.11 -10.16 4.69
C ALA A 329 35.63 -11.39 5.47
N ALA A 330 34.32 -11.60 5.55
CA ALA A 330 33.73 -12.75 6.24
C ALA A 330 34.12 -14.09 5.60
N ALA A 331 34.23 -14.17 4.28
CA ALA A 331 34.70 -15.35 3.57
C ALA A 331 36.16 -15.66 3.89
N ASN A 332 37.02 -14.63 3.94
CA ASN A 332 38.42 -14.77 4.33
C ASN A 332 38.59 -15.23 5.78
N VAL A 333 37.81 -14.69 6.72
CA VAL A 333 37.80 -15.17 8.12
C VAL A 333 37.35 -16.63 8.21
N VAL A 334 36.31 -17.02 7.47
CA VAL A 334 35.84 -18.42 7.44
C VAL A 334 36.89 -19.36 6.87
N SER A 335 37.54 -18.99 5.76
CA SER A 335 38.61 -19.78 5.13
C SER A 335 39.79 -19.96 6.08
N ALA A 336 40.20 -18.89 6.77
CA ALA A 336 41.28 -18.92 7.76
C ALA A 336 40.97 -19.86 8.94
N ILE A 337 39.74 -19.85 9.45
CA ILE A 337 39.34 -20.71 10.58
C ILE A 337 39.25 -22.18 10.17
N LYS A 338 38.79 -22.46 8.95
CA LYS A 338 38.65 -23.84 8.45
C LYS A 338 39.97 -24.45 7.99
N GLY A 339 40.98 -23.62 7.75
CA GLY A 339 42.28 -24.06 7.23
C GLY A 339 42.27 -24.36 5.74
N ASP A 340 41.30 -23.80 5.00
CA ASP A 340 41.15 -24.04 3.55
C ASP A 340 42.23 -23.29 2.73
N GLY A 341 42.91 -22.30 3.32
CA GLY A 341 44.07 -21.60 2.74
C GLY A 341 43.78 -20.66 1.55
N GLU A 342 42.60 -20.75 0.94
CA GLU A 342 42.21 -19.92 -0.19
C GLU A 342 41.70 -18.55 0.27
N LYS A 343 42.43 -17.48 -0.09
CA LYS A 343 41.94 -16.10 0.10
C LYS A 343 41.05 -15.67 -1.08
N HIS A 344 39.88 -15.14 -0.75
CA HIS A 344 38.89 -14.62 -1.69
C HIS A 344 39.13 -13.13 -1.96
N LYS A 345 39.51 -12.81 -3.20
CA LYS A 345 39.65 -11.43 -3.68
C LYS A 345 38.29 -10.75 -3.82
N PHE A 346 38.22 -9.48 -3.43
CA PHE A 346 37.06 -8.64 -3.65
C PHE A 346 36.88 -8.38 -5.16
N LYS A 347 35.65 -8.56 -5.64
CA LYS A 347 35.26 -8.25 -7.00
C LYS A 347 33.92 -7.54 -6.99
N SER A 348 33.86 -6.32 -7.54
CA SER A 348 32.60 -5.58 -7.55
C SER A 348 31.61 -6.17 -8.55
N ASN A 349 30.33 -6.16 -8.15
CA ASN A 349 29.22 -6.47 -9.05
C ASN A 349 28.00 -5.64 -8.63
N TYR A 350 27.99 -4.37 -9.03
CA TYR A 350 26.90 -3.45 -8.70
C TYR A 350 25.77 -3.57 -9.71
N GLN A 351 24.54 -3.75 -9.22
CA GLN A 351 23.39 -4.12 -10.05
C GLN A 351 22.58 -2.90 -10.52
N GLY A 352 23.01 -1.69 -10.15
CA GLY A 352 22.39 -0.45 -10.58
C GLY A 352 21.93 0.44 -9.41
N PHE A 353 21.19 1.49 -9.75
CA PHE A 353 20.76 2.54 -8.82
C PHE A 353 19.26 2.79 -8.96
N MET A 354 18.61 3.10 -7.84
CA MET A 354 17.23 3.52 -7.78
C MET A 354 17.14 4.77 -6.93
N VAL A 355 16.37 5.75 -7.40
CA VAL A 355 16.18 7.02 -6.70
C VAL A 355 14.69 7.31 -6.70
N SER A 356 14.11 7.38 -5.50
CA SER A 356 12.73 7.82 -5.35
C SER A 356 12.64 9.35 -5.37
N VAL A 357 11.48 9.86 -5.80
CA VAL A 357 11.09 11.27 -5.64
C VAL A 357 9.70 11.25 -5.01
N GLY A 358 9.70 11.06 -3.69
CA GLY A 358 8.50 10.75 -2.92
C GLY A 358 8.05 9.30 -3.15
N SER A 359 6.84 9.00 -2.69
CA SER A 359 6.30 7.63 -2.67
C SER A 359 5.76 7.10 -3.99
N LYS A 360 5.56 7.98 -4.99
CA LYS A 360 4.78 7.68 -6.20
C LYS A 360 5.57 7.68 -7.50
N TRP A 361 6.82 8.16 -7.48
CA TRP A 361 7.61 8.34 -8.69
C TRP A 361 9.10 8.17 -8.39
N GLY A 362 9.85 7.53 -9.28
CA GLY A 362 11.30 7.43 -9.17
C GLY A 362 11.97 7.18 -10.51
N VAL A 363 13.28 6.99 -10.50
CA VAL A 363 14.10 6.52 -11.62
C VAL A 363 14.93 5.33 -11.17
N ALA A 364 15.11 4.36 -12.06
CA ALA A 364 15.95 3.21 -11.78
C ALA A 364 16.73 2.81 -13.03
N GLU A 365 18.01 2.54 -12.84
CA GLU A 365 18.90 1.97 -13.85
C GLU A 365 19.41 0.65 -13.28
N LEU A 366 19.14 -0.48 -13.96
CA LEU A 366 19.53 -1.82 -13.50
C LEU A 366 20.40 -2.51 -14.55
N PHE A 367 21.46 -3.15 -14.09
CA PHE A 367 22.40 -3.94 -14.89
C PHE A 367 22.94 -3.21 -16.14
N GLY A 368 22.95 -1.87 -16.12
CA GLY A 368 23.35 -1.00 -17.24
C GLY A 368 22.50 -1.10 -18.51
N LYS A 369 21.32 -1.74 -18.45
CA LYS A 369 20.46 -1.96 -19.64
C LYS A 369 18.99 -1.68 -19.41
N ILE A 370 18.51 -1.87 -18.19
CA ILE A 370 17.09 -1.72 -17.86
C ILE A 370 16.90 -0.35 -17.24
N HIS A 371 16.13 0.50 -17.92
CA HIS A 371 15.85 1.86 -17.50
C HIS A 371 14.37 2.00 -17.18
N LEU A 372 14.03 2.21 -15.91
CA LEU A 372 12.65 2.37 -15.43
C LEU A 372 12.44 3.80 -14.92
N SER A 373 11.20 4.28 -15.02
CA SER A 373 10.81 5.57 -14.43
C SER A 373 9.37 5.56 -13.96
N GLY A 374 9.04 6.49 -13.07
CA GLY A 374 7.73 6.61 -12.46
C GLY A 374 7.37 5.41 -11.60
N PHE A 375 6.14 4.91 -11.78
CA PHE A 375 5.56 3.86 -10.94
C PHE A 375 6.36 2.56 -10.96
N LEU A 376 6.87 2.14 -12.13
CA LEU A 376 7.66 0.91 -12.25
C LEU A 376 9.01 1.00 -11.52
N ALA A 377 9.62 2.19 -11.48
CA ALA A 377 10.86 2.39 -10.72
C ALA A 377 10.63 2.28 -9.20
N ILE A 378 9.50 2.78 -8.70
CA ILE A 378 9.14 2.63 -7.28
C ILE A 378 8.84 1.18 -6.93
N ILE A 379 8.12 0.44 -7.77
CA ILE A 379 7.94 -1.00 -7.58
C ILE A 379 9.30 -1.70 -7.47
N MET A 380 10.25 -1.35 -8.35
CA MET A 380 11.58 -1.93 -8.31
C MET A 380 12.32 -1.60 -7.00
N LYS A 381 12.26 -0.35 -6.52
CA LYS A 381 12.81 0.04 -5.21
C LYS A 381 12.28 -0.87 -4.10
N HIS A 382 10.96 -1.05 -4.03
CA HIS A 382 10.39 -1.92 -3.00
C HIS A 382 10.76 -3.40 -3.18
N ILE A 383 10.90 -3.91 -4.42
CA ILE A 383 11.38 -5.28 -4.68
C ILE A 383 12.81 -5.45 -4.15
N VAL A 384 13.68 -4.46 -4.35
CA VAL A 384 15.06 -4.51 -3.85
C VAL A 384 15.11 -4.47 -2.33
N ASN A 385 14.29 -3.61 -1.69
CA ASN A 385 14.19 -3.59 -0.22
C ASN A 385 13.64 -4.94 0.32
N LEU A 386 12.64 -5.53 -0.35
CA LEU A 386 12.14 -6.87 0.01
C LEU A 386 13.22 -7.94 -0.14
N LYS A 387 14.01 -7.90 -1.23
CA LYS A 387 15.14 -8.80 -1.44
C LYS A 387 16.16 -8.72 -0.30
N TYR A 388 16.45 -7.52 0.21
CA TYR A 388 17.34 -7.34 1.36
C TYR A 388 16.86 -8.14 2.59
N PHE A 389 15.55 -8.12 2.89
CA PHE A 389 14.99 -8.92 3.99
C PHE A 389 15.11 -10.43 3.77
N PHE A 390 15.03 -10.89 2.51
CA PHE A 390 15.33 -12.28 2.15
C PHE A 390 16.81 -12.62 2.42
N ASP A 391 17.74 -11.73 2.08
CA ASP A 391 19.18 -11.95 2.25
C ASP A 391 19.57 -12.06 3.73
N ILE A 392 19.05 -11.19 4.59
CA ILE A 392 19.25 -11.27 6.05
C ILE A 392 18.39 -12.37 6.72
N ARG A 393 17.52 -13.03 5.93
CA ARG A 393 16.59 -14.11 6.33
C ARG A 393 15.64 -13.70 7.45
N SER A 394 14.98 -12.57 7.31
CA SER A 394 13.96 -12.10 8.25
C SER A 394 12.60 -11.95 7.59
N GLY A 395 11.80 -13.02 7.59
CA GLY A 395 10.40 -12.95 7.12
C GLY A 395 9.52 -12.05 7.99
N TYR A 396 9.85 -11.90 9.28
CA TYR A 396 9.15 -10.97 10.17
C TYR A 396 9.37 -9.51 9.76
N TYR A 397 10.63 -9.10 9.56
CA TYR A 397 10.90 -7.71 9.14
C TYR A 397 10.46 -7.44 7.71
N MET A 398 10.51 -8.45 6.84
CA MET A 398 9.89 -8.37 5.51
C MET A 398 8.38 -8.06 5.62
N PHE A 399 7.65 -8.77 6.49
CA PHE A 399 6.23 -8.53 6.69
C PHE A 399 5.97 -7.16 7.34
N GLN A 400 6.76 -6.76 8.33
CA GLN A 400 6.65 -5.42 8.95
C GLN A 400 6.87 -4.31 7.93
N TYR A 401 7.91 -4.43 7.11
CA TYR A 401 8.16 -3.54 6.00
C TYR A 401 6.95 -3.48 5.04
N MET A 402 6.38 -4.63 4.66
CA MET A 402 5.19 -4.65 3.82
C MET A 402 4.00 -3.93 4.47
N MET A 403 3.77 -4.17 5.78
CA MET A 403 2.70 -3.51 6.52
C MET A 403 2.92 -2.00 6.56
N HIS A 404 4.14 -1.55 6.85
CA HIS A 404 4.43 -0.13 6.97
C HIS A 404 4.43 0.59 5.64
N GLU A 405 4.98 0.02 4.56
CA GLU A 405 5.08 0.68 3.25
C GLU A 405 3.78 0.62 2.42
N PHE A 406 3.04 -0.49 2.49
CA PHE A 406 1.87 -0.68 1.62
C PHE A 406 0.55 -0.51 2.35
N PHE A 407 0.43 -0.89 3.62
CA PHE A 407 -0.87 -1.05 4.28
C PHE A 407 -1.15 -0.06 5.41
N HIS A 408 -0.13 0.51 6.06
CA HIS A 408 -0.31 1.40 7.21
C HIS A 408 0.12 2.85 6.95
N ILE A 409 0.63 3.15 5.74
CA ILE A 409 0.97 4.52 5.35
C ILE A 409 -0.26 5.44 5.37
N LYS A 410 -0.10 6.58 6.03
CA LYS A 410 -1.07 7.68 6.10
C LYS A 410 -1.01 8.57 4.84
N ASP A 411 -2.04 9.40 4.65
CA ASP A 411 -2.05 10.49 3.66
C ASP A 411 -1.84 10.06 2.18
N ASP A 412 -2.22 8.83 1.84
CA ASP A 412 -2.05 8.24 0.50
C ASP A 412 -0.60 8.29 -0.02
N ARG A 413 0.41 8.39 0.86
CA ARG A 413 1.84 8.51 0.52
C ARG A 413 2.50 7.15 0.27
N ASN A 414 1.87 6.28 -0.50
CA ASN A 414 2.45 5.00 -0.90
C ASN A 414 2.36 4.78 -2.41
N VAL A 415 3.02 3.74 -2.89
CA VAL A 415 3.07 3.37 -4.31
C VAL A 415 1.68 3.13 -4.90
N THR A 416 0.72 2.62 -4.11
CA THR A 416 -0.66 2.37 -4.55
C THR A 416 -1.55 3.60 -4.46
N ARG A 417 -1.00 4.79 -4.15
CA ARG A 417 -1.75 6.05 -3.97
C ARG A 417 -2.89 5.89 -2.96
N GLY A 418 -2.64 5.15 -1.88
CA GLY A 418 -3.54 4.90 -0.76
C GLY A 418 -4.70 3.95 -1.03
N HIS A 419 -4.70 3.22 -2.14
CA HIS A 419 -5.70 2.17 -2.38
C HIS A 419 -5.55 0.99 -1.41
N SER A 420 -4.35 0.75 -0.88
CA SER A 420 -4.07 -0.33 0.07
C SER A 420 -3.99 0.07 1.54
N SER A 421 -3.93 1.37 1.90
CA SER A 421 -3.52 1.81 3.24
C SER A 421 -4.61 2.43 4.14
N ARG A 422 -5.86 1.94 4.07
CA ARG A 422 -6.96 2.49 4.86
C ARG A 422 -7.15 1.84 6.23
N TYR A 423 -7.61 2.64 7.20
CA TYR A 423 -8.05 2.20 8.53
C TYR A 423 -9.22 1.22 8.40
N GLY A 424 -9.00 -0.01 8.86
CA GLY A 424 -9.83 -1.17 8.51
C GLY A 424 -9.47 -1.65 7.12
N ASN A 425 -8.97 -2.88 6.99
CA ASN A 425 -8.47 -3.43 5.73
C ASN A 425 -9.63 -3.79 4.78
N VAL A 426 -10.35 -2.75 4.34
CA VAL A 426 -11.49 -2.79 3.41
C VAL A 426 -11.07 -3.30 2.03
N LEU A 427 -9.77 -3.38 1.74
CA LEU A 427 -9.24 -4.05 0.55
C LEU A 427 -9.73 -5.51 0.49
N TRP A 428 -9.77 -6.21 1.62
CA TRP A 428 -10.25 -7.60 1.67
C TRP A 428 -11.74 -7.75 1.41
N SER A 429 -12.50 -6.65 1.50
CA SER A 429 -13.92 -6.66 1.13
C SER A 429 -14.15 -6.44 -0.36
N VAL A 430 -13.12 -6.10 -1.16
CA VAL A 430 -13.27 -5.89 -2.62
C VAL A 430 -13.71 -7.17 -3.34
N PRO A 431 -13.09 -8.35 -3.14
CA PRO A 431 -13.57 -9.58 -3.76
C PRO A 431 -15.03 -9.89 -3.39
N LEU A 432 -15.38 -9.71 -2.12
CA LEU A 432 -16.76 -9.89 -1.64
C LEU A 432 -17.71 -8.89 -2.30
N ARG A 433 -17.30 -7.62 -2.48
CA ARG A 433 -18.08 -6.57 -3.13
C ARG A 433 -18.37 -6.92 -4.59
N ILE A 434 -17.35 -7.34 -5.33
CA ILE A 434 -17.50 -7.74 -6.73
C ILE A 434 -18.40 -8.96 -6.85
N PHE A 435 -18.15 -9.99 -6.04
CA PHE A 435 -18.99 -11.19 -6.01
C PHE A 435 -20.46 -10.85 -5.68
N TYR A 436 -20.69 -10.05 -4.65
CA TYR A 436 -22.04 -9.68 -4.23
C TYR A 436 -22.79 -8.87 -5.30
N GLY A 437 -22.11 -7.92 -5.93
CA GLY A 437 -22.68 -7.18 -7.05
C GLY A 437 -22.96 -8.06 -8.27
N LEU A 438 -22.09 -9.05 -8.57
CA LEU A 438 -22.32 -10.02 -9.65
C LEU A 438 -23.55 -10.90 -9.38
N VAL A 439 -23.75 -11.34 -8.13
CA VAL A 439 -24.94 -12.12 -7.77
C VAL A 439 -26.21 -11.30 -8.00
N TRP A 440 -26.25 -10.04 -7.53
CA TRP A 440 -27.37 -9.13 -7.81
C TRP A 440 -27.58 -8.90 -9.31
N PHE A 441 -26.49 -8.73 -10.06
CA PHE A 441 -26.56 -8.55 -11.51
C PHE A 441 -27.16 -9.77 -12.20
N ILE A 442 -26.70 -10.97 -11.87
CA ILE A 442 -27.19 -12.23 -12.44
C ILE A 442 -28.66 -12.44 -12.12
N GLU A 443 -29.06 -12.26 -10.85
CA GLU A 443 -30.46 -12.41 -10.43
C GLU A 443 -31.39 -11.41 -11.13
N ALA A 444 -30.98 -10.15 -11.23
CA ALA A 444 -31.76 -9.15 -11.96
C ALA A 444 -31.81 -9.43 -13.47
N PHE A 445 -30.71 -9.91 -14.06
CA PHE A 445 -30.65 -10.18 -15.49
C PHE A 445 -31.47 -11.41 -15.90
N LYS A 446 -31.57 -12.44 -15.03
CA LYS A 446 -32.50 -13.56 -15.23
C LYS A 446 -33.95 -13.08 -15.37
N LYS A 447 -34.35 -12.03 -14.63
CA LYS A 447 -35.69 -11.43 -14.75
C LYS A 447 -35.91 -10.77 -16.11
N ILE A 448 -34.87 -10.33 -16.81
CA ILE A 448 -34.97 -9.83 -18.19
C ILE A 448 -35.09 -10.99 -19.19
N VAL A 449 -34.23 -11.99 -19.04
CA VAL A 449 -34.07 -13.06 -20.04
C VAL A 449 -35.17 -14.13 -19.95
N GLY A 450 -35.67 -14.44 -18.74
CA GLY A 450 -36.53 -15.59 -18.51
C GLY A 450 -35.75 -16.91 -18.67
N ASN A 451 -36.34 -17.89 -19.35
CA ASN A 451 -35.73 -19.19 -19.66
C ASN A 451 -34.67 -19.17 -20.78
N GLY A 452 -34.37 -17.99 -21.35
CA GLY A 452 -33.37 -17.84 -22.41
C GLY A 452 -31.92 -17.84 -21.92
N GLU A 453 -30.97 -17.65 -22.85
CA GLU A 453 -29.55 -17.56 -22.54
C GLU A 453 -29.08 -16.11 -22.47
N VAL A 454 -28.37 -15.75 -21.38
CA VAL A 454 -27.82 -14.41 -21.14
C VAL A 454 -26.99 -13.88 -22.32
N LEU A 455 -26.21 -14.76 -22.97
CA LEU A 455 -25.29 -14.41 -24.07
C LEU A 455 -25.92 -14.42 -25.46
N LYS A 456 -27.22 -14.76 -25.59
CA LYS A 456 -27.95 -14.76 -26.87
C LYS A 456 -29.10 -13.76 -26.82
N PRO A 457 -28.89 -12.50 -27.30
CA PRO A 457 -29.92 -11.47 -27.29
C PRO A 457 -31.24 -11.86 -27.95
N SER A 458 -31.19 -12.76 -28.93
CA SER A 458 -32.39 -13.30 -29.61
C SER A 458 -33.30 -14.14 -28.70
N THR A 459 -32.81 -14.57 -27.54
CA THR A 459 -33.56 -15.38 -26.56
C THR A 459 -34.00 -14.57 -25.34
N TRP A 460 -33.71 -13.26 -25.32
CA TRP A 460 -34.16 -12.38 -24.25
C TRP A 460 -35.68 -12.20 -24.31
N PHE A 461 -36.29 -11.88 -23.17
CA PHE A 461 -37.74 -11.81 -23.03
C PHE A 461 -38.45 -13.14 -23.33
N GLY A 462 -37.77 -14.26 -23.04
CA GLY A 462 -38.35 -15.60 -23.13
C GLY A 462 -39.44 -15.84 -22.06
N GLU A 463 -39.99 -17.05 -22.06
CA GLU A 463 -40.97 -17.48 -21.06
C GLU A 463 -40.39 -17.34 -19.63
N GLY A 464 -41.18 -16.79 -18.71
CA GLY A 464 -40.73 -16.48 -17.34
C GLY A 464 -39.99 -15.13 -17.18
N SER A 465 -39.83 -14.34 -18.24
CA SER A 465 -39.32 -12.97 -18.13
C SER A 465 -40.31 -12.06 -17.43
N TRP A 466 -39.84 -11.16 -16.57
CA TRP A 466 -40.64 -10.13 -15.92
C TRP A 466 -41.16 -9.06 -16.89
N PHE A 467 -40.75 -9.13 -18.16
CA PHE A 467 -41.19 -8.23 -19.22
C PHE A 467 -42.26 -8.85 -20.14
N THR A 468 -42.56 -10.15 -19.98
CA THR A 468 -43.56 -10.89 -20.75
C THR A 468 -44.57 -11.57 -19.81
N GLY A 469 -45.88 -11.44 -20.10
CA GLY A 469 -46.94 -12.12 -19.33
C GLY A 469 -47.53 -11.33 -18.14
N ASN A 470 -48.13 -12.07 -17.18
CA ASN A 470 -48.86 -11.56 -16.01
C ASN A 470 -47.92 -11.17 -14.85
N SER A 471 -48.41 -10.35 -13.90
CA SER A 471 -47.67 -9.98 -12.69
C SER A 471 -47.18 -11.19 -11.90
N VAL A 472 -45.90 -11.18 -11.53
CA VAL A 472 -45.22 -12.26 -10.78
C VAL A 472 -45.34 -12.05 -9.26
N PHE A 473 -45.89 -10.91 -8.82
CA PHE A 473 -46.10 -10.65 -7.39
C PHE A 473 -47.15 -11.62 -6.78
N PRO A 474 -46.88 -12.23 -5.62
CA PRO A 474 -47.79 -13.19 -4.97
C PRO A 474 -49.07 -12.56 -4.41
N TRP A 475 -49.19 -11.23 -4.44
CA TRP A 475 -50.32 -10.45 -3.93
C TRP A 475 -51.13 -9.87 -5.10
N THR A 476 -51.77 -10.72 -5.87
CA THR A 476 -52.75 -10.28 -6.87
C THR A 476 -54.09 -10.07 -6.17
N TRP A 477 -54.26 -8.98 -5.42
CA TRP A 477 -55.59 -8.62 -4.91
C TRP A 477 -56.52 -8.45 -6.12
N ASP A 478 -57.40 -9.42 -6.37
CA ASP A 478 -58.45 -9.43 -7.41
C ASP A 478 -58.22 -8.50 -8.63
N TYR A 479 -57.02 -8.46 -9.23
CA TYR A 479 -56.82 -7.75 -10.50
C TYR A 479 -57.72 -8.38 -11.59
N ALA A 480 -58.09 -9.64 -11.39
CA ALA A 480 -59.00 -10.41 -12.22
C ALA A 480 -60.47 -9.91 -12.21
N LYS A 481 -60.90 -9.08 -11.24
CA LYS A 481 -62.27 -8.54 -11.26
C LYS A 481 -62.48 -7.46 -12.31
N GLU A 482 -61.43 -6.75 -12.74
CA GLU A 482 -61.53 -5.75 -13.81
C GLU A 482 -61.47 -6.37 -15.23
N ALA A 483 -60.73 -7.46 -15.41
CA ALA A 483 -60.70 -8.18 -16.69
C ALA A 483 -61.96 -9.01 -16.94
N ALA A 484 -62.58 -9.56 -15.89
CA ALA A 484 -63.82 -10.33 -16.02
C ALA A 484 -65.05 -9.44 -16.27
N THR A 485 -65.07 -8.20 -15.75
CA THR A 485 -66.19 -7.26 -15.94
C THR A 485 -66.23 -6.68 -17.35
N THR A 486 -65.09 -6.53 -18.02
CA THR A 486 -65.01 -6.11 -19.43
C THR A 486 -65.36 -7.24 -20.42
N ALA A 487 -65.12 -8.51 -20.06
CA ALA A 487 -65.53 -9.66 -20.85
C ALA A 487 -67.04 -9.99 -20.70
N SER A 488 -67.61 -9.80 -19.51
CA SER A 488 -69.05 -10.03 -19.28
C SER A 488 -69.96 -8.97 -19.90
N SER A 489 -69.48 -7.73 -20.07
CA SER A 489 -70.24 -6.69 -20.79
C SER A 489 -70.24 -6.91 -22.30
N GLY A 490 -69.18 -7.49 -22.88
CA GLY A 490 -69.12 -7.79 -24.32
C GLY A 490 -69.91 -9.03 -24.75
N ALA A 491 -70.11 -10.01 -23.85
CA ALA A 491 -70.88 -11.22 -24.12
C ALA A 491 -72.40 -11.02 -23.98
N ALA A 492 -72.86 -10.04 -23.20
CA ALA A 492 -74.28 -9.72 -23.06
C ALA A 492 -74.87 -8.99 -24.29
N ASP A 493 -74.05 -8.22 -25.02
CA ASP A 493 -74.47 -7.51 -26.24
C ASP A 493 -74.43 -8.40 -27.51
N ALA A 494 -73.80 -9.58 -27.46
CA ALA A 494 -73.70 -10.51 -28.59
C ALA A 494 -74.81 -11.59 -28.64
N VAL A 495 -75.64 -11.72 -27.59
CA VAL A 495 -76.70 -12.76 -27.50
C VAL A 495 -78.11 -12.21 -27.81
N GLY A 496 -78.27 -10.90 -28.01
CA GLY A 496 -79.55 -10.27 -28.40
C GLY A 496 -79.88 -10.29 -29.90
N GLY A 497 -78.98 -10.76 -30.77
CA GLY A 497 -79.07 -10.56 -32.23
C GLY A 497 -79.31 -11.79 -33.11
N ALA A 498 -79.40 -13.01 -32.54
CA ALA A 498 -79.46 -14.24 -33.34
C ALA A 498 -80.58 -15.19 -32.89
N SER A 499 -81.83 -14.69 -32.85
CA SER A 499 -83.04 -15.52 -32.75
C SER A 499 -84.04 -15.18 -33.86
N ALA A 500 -83.66 -15.47 -35.09
CA ALA A 500 -84.60 -15.68 -36.19
C ALA A 500 -83.87 -16.42 -37.31
N THR A 501 -83.94 -17.75 -37.31
CA THR A 501 -84.20 -18.63 -38.47
C THR A 501 -83.88 -20.08 -38.08
N ALA A 502 -84.77 -20.99 -38.47
CA ALA A 502 -84.63 -22.46 -38.47
C ALA A 502 -84.99 -23.22 -37.19
N ALA A 503 -86.29 -23.34 -36.95
CA ALA A 503 -86.88 -24.54 -36.40
C ALA A 503 -86.95 -25.62 -37.50
N THR A 504 -86.12 -26.66 -37.39
CA THR A 504 -86.41 -28.06 -37.75
C THR A 504 -85.14 -28.88 -37.52
N THR A 505 -85.13 -29.71 -36.47
CA THR A 505 -84.76 -31.14 -36.46
C THR A 505 -84.62 -31.55 -34.99
N ALA A 506 -85.76 -31.89 -34.37
CA ALA A 506 -85.77 -32.68 -33.15
C ALA A 506 -85.76 -34.15 -33.55
N SER A 507 -84.66 -34.87 -33.27
CA SER A 507 -84.59 -36.34 -33.24
C SER A 507 -83.15 -36.81 -32.99
N SER A 508 -82.72 -36.88 -31.72
CA SER A 508 -81.82 -37.92 -31.16
C SER A 508 -81.21 -37.50 -29.80
N VAL A 509 -82.07 -37.27 -28.81
CA VAL A 509 -81.68 -37.45 -27.40
C VAL A 509 -82.12 -38.86 -27.03
N ALA A 510 -81.20 -39.82 -27.12
CA ALA A 510 -81.21 -41.12 -26.42
C ALA A 510 -80.12 -41.98 -27.05
N ASP A 511 -78.85 -41.78 -26.65
CA ASP A 511 -77.78 -42.80 -26.74
C ASP A 511 -76.48 -42.23 -26.16
N ALA A 512 -76.46 -41.90 -24.86
CA ALA A 512 -75.21 -41.74 -24.09
C ALA A 512 -75.41 -41.73 -22.56
N VAL A 513 -76.52 -42.30 -22.05
CA VAL A 513 -76.75 -42.49 -20.60
C VAL A 513 -76.45 -43.94 -20.16
N GLY A 514 -75.71 -44.70 -20.99
CA GLY A 514 -75.42 -46.13 -20.75
C GLY A 514 -74.01 -46.49 -20.26
N GLY A 515 -73.16 -45.52 -19.88
CA GLY A 515 -71.74 -45.78 -19.57
C GLY A 515 -71.29 -45.44 -18.15
N ALA A 516 -72.20 -45.04 -17.26
CA ALA A 516 -71.91 -44.71 -15.86
C ALA A 516 -72.06 -45.95 -14.96
N SER A 517 -71.20 -46.97 -15.15
CA SER A 517 -70.99 -48.06 -14.17
C SER A 517 -69.69 -48.87 -14.37
N GLY A 518 -68.70 -48.38 -15.12
CA GLY A 518 -67.54 -49.20 -15.51
C GLY A 518 -66.15 -48.54 -15.45
N ALA A 519 -65.97 -47.44 -14.72
CA ALA A 519 -64.65 -46.80 -14.58
C ALA A 519 -64.41 -46.25 -13.17
N ALA A 520 -64.93 -46.96 -12.16
CA ALA A 520 -64.68 -46.73 -10.75
C ALA A 520 -63.64 -47.70 -10.14
N ASP A 521 -63.02 -48.59 -10.92
CA ASP A 521 -62.14 -49.66 -10.42
C ASP A 521 -60.72 -49.72 -11.01
N ALA A 522 -60.23 -48.65 -11.66
CA ALA A 522 -58.88 -48.67 -12.26
C ALA A 522 -58.08 -47.36 -12.11
N ALA A 523 -58.17 -46.72 -10.94
CA ALA A 523 -57.17 -45.72 -10.51
C ALA A 523 -56.93 -45.71 -8.99
N THR A 524 -57.21 -46.83 -8.33
CA THR A 524 -57.00 -47.05 -6.87
C THR A 524 -55.93 -48.12 -6.60
N SER A 525 -54.94 -48.24 -7.48
CA SER A 525 -53.79 -49.14 -7.29
C SER A 525 -52.55 -48.64 -8.02
N GLY A 526 -52.08 -47.48 -7.59
CA GLY A 526 -50.77 -46.90 -7.93
C GLY A 526 -50.28 -45.94 -6.85
N GLY A 527 -50.62 -46.23 -5.59
CA GLY A 527 -50.11 -45.51 -4.43
C GLY A 527 -48.84 -46.19 -3.92
N ALA A 528 -47.73 -45.46 -3.94
CA ALA A 528 -46.81 -45.27 -2.82
C ALA A 528 -45.49 -44.66 -3.33
N GLU A 529 -45.05 -43.60 -2.64
CA GLU A 529 -43.71 -43.00 -2.72
C GLU A 529 -43.40 -42.05 -3.90
N ALA A 530 -43.95 -40.84 -3.82
CA ALA A 530 -43.12 -39.64 -4.00
C ALA A 530 -43.41 -38.72 -2.81
N ALA A 531 -42.48 -38.72 -1.86
CA ALA A 531 -42.59 -38.05 -0.58
C ALA A 531 -42.91 -36.56 -0.73
N THR A 532 -43.96 -36.11 -0.04
CA THR A 532 -44.11 -34.72 0.40
C THR A 532 -42.94 -34.40 1.33
N HIS A 533 -41.81 -33.94 0.78
CA HIS A 533 -40.73 -33.39 1.57
C HIS A 533 -41.23 -32.13 2.26
N ALA A 534 -41.48 -32.21 3.57
CA ALA A 534 -41.66 -31.02 4.38
C ALA A 534 -40.40 -30.17 4.25
N ALA A 535 -40.52 -28.90 3.86
CA ALA A 535 -39.38 -28.01 3.76
C ALA A 535 -38.65 -27.98 5.12
N HIS A 536 -37.42 -28.48 5.16
CA HIS A 536 -36.59 -28.45 6.35
C HIS A 536 -35.86 -27.11 6.44
N PHE A 537 -35.72 -26.55 7.65
CA PHE A 537 -34.95 -25.33 7.84
C PHE A 537 -33.49 -25.60 7.50
N GLY A 538 -32.98 -24.96 6.44
CA GLY A 538 -31.61 -25.13 5.97
C GLY A 538 -31.10 -23.87 5.29
N LEU A 539 -29.80 -23.61 5.46
CA LEU A 539 -29.07 -22.56 4.72
C LEU A 539 -28.50 -23.09 3.38
N SER A 540 -28.87 -24.30 2.97
CA SER A 540 -28.40 -24.97 1.75
C SER A 540 -29.58 -25.50 0.95
N TYR A 541 -29.48 -25.43 -0.39
CA TYR A 541 -30.37 -26.15 -1.28
C TYR A 541 -29.92 -27.62 -1.36
N ALA A 542 -30.69 -28.53 -0.76
CA ALA A 542 -30.52 -29.95 -1.04
C ALA A 542 -31.15 -30.25 -2.41
N TYR A 543 -30.43 -30.98 -3.27
CA TYR A 543 -30.96 -31.34 -4.59
C TYR A 543 -32.25 -32.16 -4.42
N GLY A 544 -33.39 -31.58 -4.83
CA GLY A 544 -34.72 -32.19 -4.71
C GLY A 544 -35.59 -31.68 -3.56
N GLU A 545 -35.13 -30.73 -2.73
CA GLU A 545 -35.96 -30.07 -1.71
C GLU A 545 -36.36 -28.65 -2.12
N GLU A 546 -37.61 -28.25 -1.86
CA GLU A 546 -38.07 -26.89 -2.13
C GLU A 546 -37.53 -25.89 -1.08
N PRO A 547 -37.04 -24.71 -1.50
CA PRO A 547 -36.46 -23.75 -0.59
C PRO A 547 -37.54 -23.10 0.29
N MET A 548 -37.29 -23.04 1.60
CA MET A 548 -38.21 -22.43 2.57
C MET A 548 -38.21 -20.91 2.44
N ALA A 549 -39.40 -20.32 2.24
CA ALA A 549 -39.59 -18.87 2.26
C ALA A 549 -39.30 -18.31 3.67
N VAL A 550 -38.85 -17.07 3.75
CA VAL A 550 -38.59 -16.43 5.06
C VAL A 550 -39.88 -16.15 5.83
N LEU A 551 -40.94 -15.78 5.10
CA LEU A 551 -42.30 -15.64 5.61
C LEU A 551 -43.26 -16.32 4.63
N ASP A 552 -44.14 -17.18 5.15
CA ASP A 552 -45.10 -17.94 4.34
C ASP A 552 -46.24 -17.07 3.79
N LYS A 553 -46.54 -15.94 4.44
CA LYS A 553 -47.56 -14.96 4.03
C LYS A 553 -47.11 -13.54 4.36
N ALA A 554 -47.48 -12.56 3.53
CA ALA A 554 -47.21 -11.16 3.82
C ALA A 554 -48.01 -10.73 5.05
N PRO A 555 -47.38 -9.95 5.95
CA PRO A 555 -48.12 -9.29 7.02
C PRO A 555 -49.25 -8.40 6.48
N ASP A 556 -50.40 -8.38 7.15
CA ASP A 556 -51.60 -7.66 6.68
C ASP A 556 -51.38 -6.15 6.51
N TRP A 557 -50.55 -5.55 7.37
CA TRP A 557 -50.18 -4.13 7.28
C TRP A 557 -49.34 -3.84 6.03
N PHE A 558 -48.45 -4.75 5.65
CA PHE A 558 -47.59 -4.62 4.46
C PHE A 558 -48.43 -4.78 3.19
N SER A 559 -49.31 -5.77 3.18
CA SER A 559 -50.30 -5.97 2.11
C SER A 559 -51.19 -4.74 1.91
N SER A 560 -51.59 -4.05 2.99
CA SER A 560 -52.39 -2.83 2.92
C SER A 560 -51.63 -1.65 2.31
N ILE A 561 -50.35 -1.48 2.63
CA ILE A 561 -49.49 -0.47 2.01
C ILE A 561 -49.28 -0.76 0.52
N MET A 562 -49.01 -2.02 0.18
CA MET A 562 -48.78 -2.42 -1.21
C MET A 562 -50.04 -2.24 -2.07
N LYS A 563 -51.25 -2.46 -1.51
CA LYS A 563 -52.54 -2.16 -2.16
C LYS A 563 -52.66 -0.70 -2.60
N VAL A 564 -52.16 0.22 -1.78
CA VAL A 564 -52.18 1.66 -2.09
C VAL A 564 -51.12 2.01 -3.14
N MET A 565 -49.95 1.36 -3.11
CA MET A 565 -48.87 1.63 -4.06
C MET A 565 -49.11 1.03 -5.46
N MET A 566 -49.78 -0.12 -5.55
CA MET A 566 -50.05 -0.83 -6.80
C MET A 566 -51.56 -1.09 -6.97
N PRO A 567 -52.37 -0.05 -7.23
CA PRO A 567 -53.83 -0.18 -7.23
C PRO A 567 -54.38 -1.03 -8.39
N ASN A 568 -53.63 -1.17 -9.51
CA ASN A 568 -54.05 -1.93 -10.70
C ASN A 568 -52.87 -2.70 -11.33
N MET A 569 -53.20 -3.58 -12.28
CA MET A 569 -52.22 -4.47 -12.93
C MET A 569 -51.16 -3.70 -13.73
N ASP A 570 -51.53 -2.60 -14.38
CA ASP A 570 -50.59 -1.80 -15.18
C ASP A 570 -49.51 -1.15 -14.31
N VAL A 571 -49.90 -0.61 -13.15
CA VAL A 571 -48.97 -0.05 -12.17
C VAL A 571 -48.08 -1.15 -11.58
N ALA A 572 -48.62 -2.33 -11.27
CA ALA A 572 -47.84 -3.47 -10.79
C ALA A 572 -46.79 -3.92 -11.83
N MET A 573 -47.17 -4.02 -13.11
CA MET A 573 -46.26 -4.37 -14.20
C MET A 573 -45.20 -3.30 -14.44
N PHE A 574 -45.54 -2.02 -14.27
CA PHE A 574 -44.57 -0.92 -14.30
C PHE A 574 -43.56 -1.03 -13.16
N PHE A 575 -44.01 -1.21 -11.92
CA PHE A 575 -43.14 -1.38 -10.75
C PHE A 575 -42.22 -2.59 -10.89
N GLN A 576 -42.73 -3.73 -11.39
CA GLN A 576 -41.93 -4.93 -11.67
C GLN A 576 -40.77 -4.63 -12.63
N LYS A 577 -41.06 -3.98 -13.78
CA LYS A 577 -40.05 -3.61 -14.78
C LYS A 577 -39.04 -2.60 -14.22
N MET A 578 -39.53 -1.57 -13.52
CA MET A 578 -38.69 -0.55 -12.89
C MET A 578 -37.75 -1.17 -11.85
N MET A 579 -38.24 -2.10 -11.04
CA MET A 579 -37.45 -2.78 -10.00
C MET A 579 -36.27 -3.54 -10.61
N VAL A 580 -36.44 -4.20 -11.76
CA VAL A 580 -35.31 -4.86 -12.47
C VAL A 580 -34.21 -3.86 -12.83
N PHE A 581 -34.56 -2.68 -13.35
CA PHE A 581 -33.56 -1.64 -13.64
C PHE A 581 -32.90 -1.09 -12.37
N VAL A 582 -33.65 -0.95 -11.28
CA VAL A 582 -33.11 -0.54 -9.97
C VAL A 582 -32.12 -1.57 -9.44
N GLU A 583 -32.43 -2.86 -9.51
CA GLU A 583 -31.54 -3.94 -9.09
C GLU A 583 -30.24 -3.98 -9.91
N ILE A 584 -30.34 -3.83 -11.23
CA ILE A 584 -29.15 -3.71 -12.10
C ILE A 584 -28.34 -2.47 -11.74
N GLY A 585 -29.00 -1.33 -11.50
CA GLY A 585 -28.34 -0.10 -11.08
C GLY A 585 -27.57 -0.27 -9.76
N ILE A 586 -28.20 -0.90 -8.77
CA ILE A 586 -27.58 -1.24 -7.48
C ILE A 586 -26.39 -2.18 -7.70
N ALA A 587 -26.56 -3.24 -8.49
CA ALA A 587 -25.50 -4.21 -8.79
C ALA A 587 -24.27 -3.53 -9.41
N LEU A 588 -24.47 -2.71 -10.44
CA LEU A 588 -23.41 -1.96 -11.12
C LEU A 588 -22.73 -0.97 -10.17
N CYS A 589 -23.49 -0.26 -9.33
CA CYS A 589 -22.94 0.67 -8.34
C CYS A 589 -22.12 -0.06 -7.27
N ILE A 590 -22.58 -1.20 -6.76
CA ILE A 590 -21.83 -2.04 -5.81
C ILE A 590 -20.53 -2.53 -6.45
N MET A 591 -20.55 -3.07 -7.68
CA MET A 591 -19.34 -3.54 -8.35
C MET A 591 -18.34 -2.40 -8.60
N ALA A 592 -18.80 -1.28 -9.13
CA ALA A 592 -17.98 -0.09 -9.36
C ALA A 592 -17.51 0.58 -8.06
N GLY A 593 -18.11 0.24 -6.91
CA GLY A 593 -17.84 0.86 -5.62
C GLY A 593 -18.30 2.31 -5.56
N LEU A 594 -19.45 2.62 -6.15
CA LEU A 594 -20.10 3.93 -6.16
C LEU A 594 -21.28 3.94 -5.19
N PHE A 595 -21.31 4.89 -4.28
CA PHE A 595 -22.29 5.02 -3.19
C PHE A 595 -22.48 3.73 -2.41
N THR A 596 -21.40 3.01 -2.15
CA THR A 596 -21.45 1.62 -1.68
C THR A 596 -22.20 1.47 -0.37
N TRP A 597 -22.04 2.43 0.55
CA TRP A 597 -22.80 2.45 1.80
C TRP A 597 -24.31 2.56 1.55
N LEU A 598 -24.72 3.49 0.69
CA LEU A 598 -26.13 3.69 0.35
C LEU A 598 -26.71 2.50 -0.41
N MET A 599 -25.98 1.97 -1.39
CA MET A 599 -26.43 0.84 -2.21
C MET A 599 -26.65 -0.42 -1.35
N ASN A 600 -25.72 -0.74 -0.45
CA ASN A 600 -25.90 -1.87 0.46
C ASN A 600 -27.02 -1.62 1.48
N GLY A 601 -27.22 -0.37 1.94
CA GLY A 601 -28.38 0.01 2.75
C GLY A 601 -29.71 -0.20 2.01
N THR A 602 -29.79 0.24 0.75
CA THR A 602 -30.95 -0.01 -0.13
C THR A 602 -31.17 -1.50 -0.32
N THR A 603 -30.11 -2.29 -0.50
CA THR A 603 -30.20 -3.75 -0.61
C THR A 603 -30.79 -4.39 0.64
N ILE A 604 -30.41 -3.96 1.85
CA ILE A 604 -30.99 -4.47 3.10
C ILE A 604 -32.50 -4.20 3.13
N ILE A 605 -32.91 -2.99 2.75
CA ILE A 605 -34.33 -2.61 2.68
C ILE A 605 -35.05 -3.49 1.64
N LEU A 606 -34.49 -3.67 0.44
CA LEU A 606 -35.06 -4.50 -0.61
C LEU A 606 -35.20 -5.96 -0.20
N VAL A 607 -34.18 -6.53 0.45
CA VAL A 607 -34.25 -7.91 0.95
C VAL A 607 -35.31 -8.03 2.04
N ALA A 608 -35.41 -7.07 2.96
CA ALA A 608 -36.48 -7.04 3.95
C ALA A 608 -37.86 -6.96 3.29
N MET A 609 -38.01 -6.17 2.22
CA MET A 609 -39.22 -6.11 1.40
C MET A 609 -39.53 -7.45 0.72
N PHE A 610 -38.54 -8.14 0.17
CA PHE A 610 -38.73 -9.47 -0.45
C PHE A 610 -39.07 -10.56 0.57
N CYS A 611 -38.49 -10.50 1.77
CA CYS A 611 -38.87 -11.38 2.88
C CYS A 611 -40.33 -11.15 3.27
N MET A 612 -40.76 -9.89 3.45
CA MET A 612 -42.16 -9.55 3.71
C MET A 612 -43.08 -9.89 2.55
N SER A 613 -42.56 -9.93 1.31
CA SER A 613 -43.30 -10.28 0.13
C SER A 613 -43.31 -11.79 -0.18
N GLY A 614 -42.78 -12.66 0.68
CA GLY A 614 -42.79 -14.12 0.46
C GLY A 614 -42.02 -14.57 -0.78
N MET A 615 -41.24 -13.67 -1.40
CA MET A 615 -40.45 -13.91 -2.62
C MET A 615 -38.96 -14.11 -2.28
N PHE A 616 -38.64 -14.37 -1.02
CA PHE A 616 -37.27 -14.52 -0.52
C PHE A 616 -37.15 -15.77 0.34
N TYR A 617 -36.03 -16.49 0.17
CA TYR A 617 -35.79 -17.79 0.78
C TYR A 617 -34.68 -17.73 1.83
N TRP A 618 -34.74 -18.59 2.85
CA TRP A 618 -33.73 -18.66 3.92
C TRP A 618 -32.31 -18.92 3.40
N VAL A 619 -32.16 -19.65 2.29
CA VAL A 619 -30.87 -19.89 1.63
C VAL A 619 -30.19 -18.60 1.16
N ASN A 620 -30.95 -17.51 0.95
CA ASN A 620 -30.42 -16.21 0.50
C ASN A 620 -30.27 -15.19 1.64
N ILE A 621 -30.51 -15.57 2.90
CA ILE A 621 -30.47 -14.63 4.04
C ILE A 621 -29.10 -14.00 4.25
N TRP A 622 -28.04 -14.65 3.78
CA TRP A 622 -26.65 -14.15 3.84
C TRP A 622 -26.45 -12.82 3.11
N PHE A 623 -27.37 -12.43 2.22
CA PHE A 623 -27.35 -11.12 1.57
C PHE A 623 -27.33 -9.97 2.57
N ILE A 624 -28.04 -10.07 3.70
CA ILE A 624 -28.11 -9.01 4.71
C ILE A 624 -26.77 -8.86 5.45
N PRO A 625 -26.17 -9.91 6.04
CA PRO A 625 -24.84 -9.83 6.64
C PRO A 625 -23.76 -9.32 5.68
N VAL A 626 -23.79 -9.75 4.41
CA VAL A 626 -22.82 -9.28 3.39
C VAL A 626 -23.02 -7.80 3.10
N ALA A 627 -24.26 -7.32 2.95
CA ALA A 627 -24.54 -5.91 2.76
C ALA A 627 -24.01 -5.07 3.93
N PHE A 628 -24.26 -5.48 5.17
CA PHE A 628 -23.68 -4.83 6.36
C PHE A 628 -22.15 -4.83 6.35
N ALA A 629 -21.52 -5.94 5.99
CA ALA A 629 -20.07 -6.02 5.89
C ALA A 629 -19.50 -5.05 4.84
N LEU A 630 -20.17 -4.89 3.70
CA LEU A 630 -19.75 -3.99 2.61
C LEU A 630 -20.02 -2.50 2.90
N MET A 631 -20.89 -2.19 3.87
CA MET A 631 -21.08 -0.83 4.39
C MET A 631 -19.87 -0.32 5.19
N ASN A 632 -18.82 -1.12 5.41
CA ASN A 632 -17.56 -0.69 6.02
C ASN A 632 -16.75 0.36 5.20
N GLY A 633 -17.29 0.81 4.06
CA GLY A 633 -16.60 1.74 3.16
C GLY A 633 -15.81 1.05 2.04
N SER A 634 -16.14 -0.20 1.72
CA SER A 634 -15.51 -1.02 0.67
C SER A 634 -15.37 -0.30 -0.69
N GLY A 635 -16.28 0.61 -1.06
CA GLY A 635 -16.19 1.42 -2.28
C GLY A 635 -14.95 2.32 -2.37
N ARG A 636 -14.33 2.65 -1.24
CA ARG A 636 -13.13 3.50 -1.19
C ARG A 636 -11.84 2.75 -1.53
N ALA A 637 -11.87 1.42 -1.52
CA ALA A 637 -10.79 0.56 -2.01
C ALA A 637 -11.14 0.08 -3.43
N VAL A 638 -10.29 0.41 -4.41
CA VAL A 638 -10.49 0.06 -5.84
C VAL A 638 -11.94 0.31 -6.29
N GLY A 639 -12.46 1.51 -6.05
CA GLY A 639 -13.85 1.87 -6.39
C GLY A 639 -14.07 3.38 -6.44
N LEU A 640 -15.21 3.79 -6.99
CA LEU A 640 -15.50 5.19 -7.33
C LEU A 640 -15.71 6.10 -6.11
N ASP A 641 -16.13 5.56 -4.98
CA ASP A 641 -16.32 6.31 -3.73
C ASP A 641 -15.04 7.01 -3.25
N ARG A 642 -13.87 6.52 -3.68
CA ARG A 642 -12.58 7.17 -3.40
C ARG A 642 -12.51 8.59 -3.96
N TRP A 643 -13.09 8.85 -5.12
CA TRP A 643 -13.06 10.17 -5.76
C TRP A 643 -14.36 10.93 -5.58
N VAL A 644 -15.49 10.23 -5.70
CA VAL A 644 -16.82 10.86 -5.66
C VAL A 644 -17.13 11.38 -4.26
N ILE A 645 -16.90 10.59 -3.20
CA ILE A 645 -17.27 11.02 -1.84
C ILE A 645 -16.47 12.24 -1.37
N PRO A 646 -15.13 12.30 -1.49
CA PRO A 646 -14.38 13.51 -1.13
C PRO A 646 -14.73 14.72 -2.00
N TRP A 647 -15.04 14.51 -3.29
CA TRP A 647 -15.51 15.59 -4.16
C TRP A 647 -16.84 16.16 -3.67
N ILE A 648 -17.81 15.32 -3.32
CA ILE A 648 -19.09 15.73 -2.73
C ILE A 648 -18.82 16.48 -1.41
N GLN A 649 -18.01 15.92 -0.51
CA GLN A 649 -17.68 16.53 0.78
C GLN A 649 -17.02 17.90 0.61
N LYS A 650 -16.08 18.05 -0.33
CA LYS A 650 -15.40 19.33 -0.60
C LYS A 650 -16.34 20.36 -1.23
N LYS A 651 -17.22 19.93 -2.15
CA LYS A 651 -18.17 20.82 -2.84
C LYS A 651 -19.30 21.26 -1.92
N LEU A 652 -20.01 20.33 -1.29
CA LEU A 652 -21.09 20.62 -0.34
C LEU A 652 -20.54 21.27 0.93
N GLY A 653 -19.42 20.78 1.46
CA GLY A 653 -18.78 21.38 2.64
C GLY A 653 -18.26 22.78 2.36
N GLY A 654 -17.65 23.03 1.19
CA GLY A 654 -17.23 24.38 0.82
C GLY A 654 -18.41 25.34 0.59
N TRP A 655 -19.54 24.83 0.13
CA TRP A 655 -20.79 25.60 0.00
C TRP A 655 -21.42 25.92 1.36
N TRP A 656 -21.43 24.94 2.28
CA TRP A 656 -22.07 25.06 3.60
C TRP A 656 -21.21 25.77 4.65
N TYR A 657 -19.91 25.46 4.71
CA TYR A 657 -18.97 25.96 5.73
C TYR A 657 -18.00 27.03 5.21
N GLY A 658 -17.94 27.27 3.90
CA GLY A 658 -16.96 28.18 3.28
C GLY A 658 -15.54 27.60 3.18
N LYS A 659 -14.55 28.46 2.89
CA LYS A 659 -13.13 28.09 2.81
C LYS A 659 -12.35 28.84 3.90
N PRO A 660 -11.56 28.16 4.76
CA PRO A 660 -10.65 28.81 5.68
C PRO A 660 -9.70 29.74 4.91
N LYS A 661 -9.45 30.94 5.44
CA LYS A 661 -8.48 31.89 4.90
C LYS A 661 -7.66 32.46 6.05
N SER A 662 -6.36 32.59 5.82
CA SER A 662 -5.49 33.34 6.73
C SER A 662 -5.86 34.82 6.74
N LEU A 663 -5.88 35.43 7.93
CA LEU A 663 -6.17 36.85 8.11
C LEU A 663 -4.99 37.76 7.69
N TYR A 664 -3.77 37.21 7.62
CA TYR A 664 -2.55 38.00 7.42
C TYR A 664 -2.38 38.59 6.00
N ASN A 665 -3.20 38.16 5.04
CA ASN A 665 -3.18 38.67 3.66
C ASN A 665 -4.30 39.69 3.37
N GLN A 666 -5.10 40.07 4.36
CA GLN A 666 -6.07 41.17 4.24
C GLN A 666 -5.39 42.47 4.66
N LYS A 667 -4.82 43.18 3.67
CA LYS A 667 -4.52 44.61 3.78
C LYS A 667 -5.67 45.41 3.21
#